data_AF-A0A524E2L2-F1
#
_entry.id   AF-A0A524E2L2-F1
#
_cell.length_a   1.000
_cell.length_b   1.000
_cell.length_c   1.000
_cell.angle_alpha   90.00
_cell.angle_beta   90.00
_cell.angle_gamma   90.00
#
_symmetry.space_group_name_H-M   'P 1'
#
loop_
_entity.id
_entity.type
_entity.pdbx_description
1 polymer ?
#
loop_
_entity_poly.entity_id
_entity_poly.type
_entity_poly.pdbx_seq_one_letter_code
_entity_poly.pdbx_strand_id
1 'polypeptide(L)'
;KTAADLNLALVDPSGRLVDWAPSGSVISSPSSATVDIEYPMAGTWTAIVAWMDATLENNNVDLTWEVERNPTRLEGYLESAANGAVLASLLNAPLLYVQPDSIPEFTSWAANRLGISVAFLVDPQGIHTSGLYDALDSEFFVNNLNNYQLVTQWITSLSGSHDVVVTVPRGQGSEFFAPATLSAAYHGGPVFSLCDSDNSMMTRAEETWAPYLIGPEIDVYVTDRYSTRTENGWYDERIPNKYSMRLSVDSFEAFLDDRGAYEANASQDVVVVSPTDLVKTSFDRSLQSHFSPGRIPADDPAMASVMINRGIFHRFIFETAESADTSLVSMYAYTHGASFLDNNYNLNTIYQYENSTSMLEDRGFSVASHVGYDEVYDAIDSQLAFWTFSTHGTLTRYPSDPPDRPGGEGLFSLRDEDIPYGVENASQRDVNGDQLVNPVMFAVEDAHHRIETTSDLEARIGNIGSPIVLLTACLLGGSRLPSVLMEHGSVAVVGSPRTVYFQPAAMLSLYITESLVSAMPVGRALSDALTLVSSDYSDPLSSGDPRDYANQHILYGDPDVILYNPSDSPHVATLDPYGISLDGHTPGSGTRPIVGLGSSSYLPDMLTSLSVEHDYYEVSNYSDFLHLLFLRRCVVVEPGTASEFSSELASSESDIMDYVSGGGTLIVLGVSNELAWLPWPLSYTPSAVASGIELVDSTHPLLSVPNELSATVDYEGHFSDPWANFSVLATDGANPVLVAATVGVGKLALSTTHPAGVQANLTVENAVSWFEQPSLILDEISTNQEIIWEGDRVIVTLRISDAVGNALEGVDIEAYMNDTDVTTMLTETGNGIYTLILTEDWTNGRVGYHSLSLSGRLGGYDSMFLTLVNFIYIRSSPLLILALGGGLVIAAIVGYTYYRKRKVRESPPPPVPPTSPLSRKEKAQREEIERRKREEQKKKDKRFDPKEFFEVE
;
A
#
# COMPACT_ATOMS: atom_id res chain seq x y z
N LYS A 1 30.97 -21.63 -23.43
CA LYS A 1 29.71 -22.26 -23.88
C LYS A 1 28.97 -22.67 -22.63
N THR A 2 28.00 -21.92 -22.14
CA THR A 2 27.00 -21.10 -22.85
C THR A 2 26.42 -20.12 -21.85
N ALA A 3 26.40 -18.84 -22.21
CA ALA A 3 25.49 -17.87 -21.63
C ALA A 3 25.05 -17.00 -22.81
N ALA A 4 23.89 -17.32 -23.39
CA ALA A 4 23.34 -16.50 -24.45
C ALA A 4 22.55 -15.40 -23.75
N ASP A 5 23.16 -14.24 -23.61
CA ASP A 5 22.58 -13.06 -22.99
C ASP A 5 21.50 -12.50 -23.93
N LEU A 6 20.28 -13.01 -23.82
CA LEU A 6 19.13 -12.63 -24.64
C LEU A 6 18.63 -11.24 -24.21
N ASN A 7 18.45 -10.36 -25.18
CA ASN A 7 17.90 -9.01 -25.03
C ASN A 7 16.62 -8.93 -25.86
N LEU A 8 15.55 -8.35 -25.30
CA LEU A 8 14.27 -8.14 -25.96
C LEU A 8 13.85 -6.68 -25.84
N ALA A 9 13.68 -5.99 -26.95
CA ALA A 9 13.21 -4.61 -26.99
C ALA A 9 11.95 -4.48 -27.86
N LEU A 10 11.02 -3.62 -27.47
CA LEU A 10 9.79 -3.35 -28.20
C LEU A 10 9.81 -1.96 -28.81
N VAL A 11 9.54 -1.91 -30.10
CA VAL A 11 9.38 -0.68 -30.87
C VAL A 11 7.93 -0.56 -31.30
N ASP A 12 7.34 0.59 -31.03
CA ASP A 12 5.93 0.85 -31.29
C ASP A 12 5.63 1.11 -32.77
N PRO A 13 4.34 1.23 -33.15
CA PRO A 13 3.94 1.51 -34.53
C PRO A 13 4.46 2.83 -35.13
N SER A 14 4.92 3.76 -34.30
CA SER A 14 5.51 5.03 -34.71
C SER A 14 7.04 4.98 -34.83
N GLY A 15 7.66 3.84 -34.47
CA GLY A 15 9.10 3.63 -34.52
C GLY A 15 9.86 4.05 -33.26
N ARG A 16 9.17 4.24 -32.13
CA ARG A 16 9.77 4.58 -30.83
C ARG A 16 10.13 3.33 -30.04
N LEU A 17 11.28 3.32 -29.40
CA LEU A 17 11.61 2.28 -28.41
C LEU A 17 10.77 2.55 -27.15
N VAL A 18 9.88 1.61 -26.79
CA VAL A 18 8.93 1.79 -25.67
C VAL A 18 9.36 1.03 -24.44
N ASP A 19 9.85 -0.21 -24.60
CA ASP A 19 10.33 -0.99 -23.46
C ASP A 19 11.46 -1.95 -23.89
N TRP A 20 12.28 -2.34 -22.93
CA TRP A 20 13.44 -3.19 -23.11
C TRP A 20 13.72 -4.02 -21.86
N ALA A 21 13.73 -5.34 -22.03
CA ALA A 21 14.32 -6.31 -21.10
C ALA A 21 15.78 -6.62 -21.50
N PRO A 22 16.78 -5.98 -20.86
CA PRO A 22 18.17 -6.32 -21.11
C PRO A 22 18.53 -7.66 -20.47
N SER A 23 19.51 -8.34 -21.05
CA SER A 23 20.12 -9.49 -20.40
C SER A 23 20.71 -9.08 -19.05
N GLY A 24 20.27 -9.75 -17.98
CA GLY A 24 20.89 -9.61 -16.66
C GLY A 24 22.39 -9.91 -16.70
N SER A 25 23.12 -9.42 -15.69
CA SER A 25 24.55 -9.64 -15.40
C SER A 25 25.17 -10.87 -16.07
N VAL A 26 26.43 -10.78 -16.52
CA VAL A 26 27.26 -11.87 -17.10
C VAL A 26 27.27 -13.17 -16.25
N ILE A 27 26.78 -13.11 -15.01
CA ILE A 27 26.67 -14.21 -14.04
C ILE A 27 25.31 -14.93 -14.09
N SER A 28 24.21 -14.24 -14.41
CA SER A 28 22.88 -14.82 -14.59
C SER A 28 22.54 -14.86 -16.08
N SER A 29 22.63 -16.04 -16.69
CA SER A 29 22.23 -16.22 -18.09
C SER A 29 20.78 -16.70 -18.15
N PRO A 30 19.78 -15.82 -18.26
CA PRO A 30 18.40 -16.25 -18.42
C PRO A 30 18.21 -16.84 -19.82
N SER A 31 17.55 -17.99 -19.90
CA SER A 31 17.16 -18.63 -21.17
C SER A 31 15.94 -17.98 -21.82
N SER A 32 15.37 -16.92 -21.23
CA SER A 32 14.14 -16.23 -21.64
C SER A 32 14.19 -14.76 -21.23
N ALA A 33 13.51 -13.89 -22.00
CA ALA A 33 13.30 -12.48 -21.68
C ALA A 33 11.83 -12.14 -21.96
N THR A 34 11.22 -11.31 -21.10
CA THR A 34 9.81 -10.91 -21.17
C THR A 34 9.69 -9.40 -21.04
N VAL A 35 8.74 -8.82 -21.76
CA VAL A 35 8.40 -7.40 -21.73
C VAL A 35 6.88 -7.32 -21.73
N ASP A 36 6.31 -6.56 -20.80
CA ASP A 36 4.87 -6.41 -20.62
C ASP A 36 4.52 -4.92 -20.77
N ILE A 37 3.53 -4.60 -21.61
CA ILE A 37 3.09 -3.23 -21.87
C ILE A 37 1.59 -3.13 -21.63
N GLU A 38 1.22 -2.17 -20.78
CA GLU A 38 -0.18 -1.86 -20.48
C GLU A 38 -0.77 -0.93 -21.54
N TYR A 39 -1.99 -1.24 -21.98
CA TYR A 39 -2.74 -0.49 -23.02
C TYR A 39 -1.88 -0.09 -24.23
N PRO A 40 -1.27 -1.04 -24.96
CA PRO A 40 -0.43 -0.71 -26.10
C PRO A 40 -1.26 -0.07 -27.21
N MET A 41 -0.67 0.92 -27.90
CA MET A 41 -1.34 1.58 -29.02
C MET A 41 -1.60 0.63 -30.19
N ALA A 42 -2.68 0.88 -30.91
CA ALA A 42 -3.04 0.07 -32.07
C ALA A 42 -2.02 0.24 -33.20
N GLY A 43 -1.57 -0.87 -33.80
CA GLY A 43 -0.72 -0.83 -34.99
C GLY A 43 0.24 -2.01 -35.10
N THR A 44 1.31 -1.82 -35.89
CA THR A 44 2.35 -2.84 -36.09
C THR A 44 3.51 -2.61 -35.13
N TRP A 45 3.62 -3.45 -34.11
CA TRP A 45 4.76 -3.46 -33.19
C TRP A 45 5.92 -4.28 -33.74
N THR A 46 7.14 -3.87 -33.42
CA THR A 46 8.38 -4.56 -33.81
C THR A 46 9.13 -5.02 -32.57
N ALA A 47 9.30 -6.34 -32.42
CA ALA A 47 10.17 -6.91 -31.40
C ALA A 47 11.61 -7.05 -31.94
N ILE A 48 12.57 -6.50 -31.23
CA ILE A 48 14.00 -6.62 -31.50
C ILE A 48 14.58 -7.63 -30.52
N VAL A 49 15.11 -8.72 -31.05
CA VAL A 49 15.74 -9.79 -30.28
C VAL A 49 17.22 -9.85 -30.61
N ALA A 50 18.08 -9.72 -29.60
CA ALA A 50 19.53 -9.76 -29.76
C ALA A 50 20.20 -10.66 -28.72
N TRP A 51 21.38 -11.20 -29.04
CA TRP A 51 22.23 -11.93 -28.09
C TRP A 51 23.71 -11.67 -28.37
N MET A 52 24.55 -11.83 -27.35
CA MET A 52 26.01 -11.65 -27.52
C MET A 52 26.63 -12.75 -28.41
N ASP A 53 27.63 -12.37 -29.21
CA ASP A 53 28.41 -13.27 -30.07
C ASP A 53 27.62 -13.96 -31.20
N ALA A 54 26.58 -13.29 -31.72
CA ALA A 54 25.73 -13.74 -32.83
C ALA A 54 26.48 -14.09 -34.14
N THR A 55 27.76 -13.76 -34.25
CA THR A 55 28.60 -14.13 -35.41
C THR A 55 29.16 -15.56 -35.33
N LEU A 56 29.20 -16.16 -34.13
CA LEU A 56 29.77 -17.49 -33.87
C LEU A 56 28.72 -18.50 -33.38
N GLU A 57 27.55 -18.03 -32.94
CA GLU A 57 26.46 -18.86 -32.42
C GLU A 57 25.17 -18.68 -33.23
N ASN A 58 24.64 -19.77 -33.77
CA ASN A 58 23.25 -19.82 -34.26
C ASN A 58 22.34 -20.18 -33.09
N ASN A 59 21.60 -19.20 -32.58
CA ASN A 59 20.56 -19.40 -31.58
C ASN A 59 19.19 -19.39 -32.28
N ASN A 60 18.35 -20.38 -31.97
CA ASN A 60 16.93 -20.35 -32.33
C ASN A 60 16.21 -19.66 -31.18
N VAL A 61 15.63 -18.48 -31.43
CA VAL A 61 14.79 -17.80 -30.44
C VAL A 61 13.33 -18.03 -30.83
N ASP A 62 12.56 -18.54 -29.89
CA ASP A 62 11.11 -18.64 -30.00
C ASP A 62 10.51 -17.38 -29.35
N LEU A 63 9.67 -16.66 -30.09
CA LEU A 63 8.94 -15.49 -29.60
C LEU A 63 7.47 -15.86 -29.43
N THR A 64 6.95 -15.62 -28.24
CA THR A 64 5.53 -15.78 -27.88
C THR A 64 5.00 -14.45 -27.38
N TRP A 65 3.72 -14.16 -27.63
CA TRP A 65 3.04 -12.98 -27.11
C TRP A 65 1.58 -13.33 -26.78
N GLU A 66 1.03 -12.62 -25.81
CA GLU A 66 -0.35 -12.70 -25.39
C GLU A 66 -0.94 -11.29 -25.34
N VAL A 67 -2.24 -11.15 -25.60
CA VAL A 67 -2.93 -9.87 -25.56
C VAL A 67 -4.27 -10.07 -24.86
N GLU A 68 -4.41 -9.45 -23.70
CA GLU A 68 -5.66 -9.37 -22.97
C GLU A 68 -6.45 -8.13 -23.38
N ARG A 69 -7.76 -8.15 -23.17
CA ARG A 69 -8.66 -7.05 -23.53
C ARG A 69 -9.67 -6.79 -22.44
N ASN A 70 -9.77 -5.52 -22.05
CA ASN A 70 -10.84 -5.04 -21.20
C ASN A 70 -12.19 -5.01 -21.94
N PRO A 71 -13.31 -4.91 -21.19
CA PRO A 71 -14.62 -4.66 -21.77
C PRO A 71 -14.60 -3.45 -22.72
N THR A 72 -15.31 -3.58 -23.84
CA THR A 72 -15.39 -2.55 -24.87
C THR A 72 -15.94 -1.24 -24.30
N ARG A 73 -15.24 -0.12 -24.50
CA ARG A 73 -15.61 1.24 -24.08
C ARG A 73 -15.70 1.45 -22.57
N LEU A 74 -15.02 0.63 -21.79
CA LEU A 74 -14.99 0.77 -20.33
C LEU A 74 -14.55 2.18 -19.91
N GLU A 75 -13.50 2.71 -20.55
CA GLU A 75 -12.97 4.05 -20.34
C GLU A 75 -14.06 5.12 -20.52
N GLY A 76 -14.87 5.01 -21.58
CA GLY A 76 -15.92 5.98 -21.85
C GLY A 76 -17.02 5.97 -20.79
N TYR A 77 -17.45 4.80 -20.32
CA TYR A 77 -18.46 4.71 -19.27
C TYR A 77 -17.96 5.31 -17.97
N LEU A 78 -16.71 5.02 -17.61
CA LEU A 78 -16.08 5.52 -16.39
C LEU A 78 -15.83 7.03 -16.46
N GLU A 79 -15.34 7.57 -17.59
CA GLU A 79 -15.18 9.01 -17.78
C GLU A 79 -16.51 9.76 -17.75
N SER A 80 -17.57 9.22 -18.37
CA SER A 80 -18.92 9.81 -18.34
C SER A 80 -19.46 9.89 -16.91
N ALA A 81 -19.36 8.79 -16.16
CA ALA A 81 -19.80 8.73 -14.77
C ALA A 81 -18.98 9.66 -13.86
N ALA A 82 -17.66 9.67 -14.01
CA ALA A 82 -16.74 10.50 -13.23
C ALA A 82 -17.02 12.00 -13.43
N ASN A 83 -17.07 12.46 -14.68
CA ASN A 83 -17.35 13.87 -14.95
C ASN A 83 -18.80 14.27 -14.59
N GLY A 84 -19.76 13.34 -14.70
CA GLY A 84 -21.12 13.53 -14.19
C GLY A 84 -21.14 13.74 -12.68
N ALA A 85 -20.35 12.98 -11.93
CA ALA A 85 -20.20 13.12 -10.49
C ALA A 85 -19.48 14.42 -10.08
N VAL A 86 -18.44 14.84 -10.81
CA VAL A 86 -17.80 16.16 -10.60
C VAL A 86 -18.81 17.29 -10.79
N LEU A 87 -19.56 17.26 -11.89
CA LEU A 87 -20.61 18.26 -12.15
C LEU A 87 -21.71 18.23 -11.08
N ALA A 88 -22.14 17.04 -10.66
CA ALA A 88 -23.11 16.87 -9.59
C ALA A 88 -22.62 17.48 -8.27
N SER A 89 -21.34 17.30 -7.93
CA SER A 89 -20.70 17.94 -6.77
C SER A 89 -20.71 19.46 -6.88
N LEU A 90 -20.20 20.02 -7.99
CA LEU A 90 -20.13 21.47 -8.22
C LEU A 90 -21.51 22.14 -8.23
N LEU A 91 -22.53 21.45 -8.71
CA LEU A 91 -23.91 21.93 -8.75
C LEU A 91 -24.69 21.65 -7.46
N ASN A 92 -24.14 20.87 -6.53
CA ASN A 92 -24.85 20.29 -5.40
C ASN A 92 -26.18 19.61 -5.83
N ALA A 93 -26.07 18.72 -6.82
CA ALA A 93 -27.18 18.06 -7.51
C ALA A 93 -27.12 16.52 -7.37
N PRO A 94 -28.26 15.81 -7.46
CA PRO A 94 -28.26 14.35 -7.44
C PRO A 94 -27.61 13.77 -8.71
N LEU A 95 -26.76 12.76 -8.54
CA LEU A 95 -26.24 11.93 -9.64
C LEU A 95 -27.17 10.74 -9.86
N LEU A 96 -27.67 10.57 -11.08
CA LEU A 96 -28.52 9.45 -11.47
C LEU A 96 -27.94 8.75 -12.70
N TYR A 97 -27.93 7.43 -12.69
CA TYR A 97 -27.40 6.61 -13.79
C TYR A 97 -28.48 6.22 -14.79
N VAL A 98 -28.08 6.10 -16.06
CA VAL A 98 -28.93 5.70 -17.18
C VAL A 98 -28.30 4.53 -17.94
N GLN A 99 -29.10 3.80 -18.71
CA GLN A 99 -28.59 2.82 -19.66
C GLN A 99 -28.25 3.51 -20.99
N PRO A 100 -27.42 2.90 -21.87
CA PRO A 100 -27.02 3.52 -23.12
C PRO A 100 -28.16 3.94 -24.05
N ASP A 101 -29.33 3.34 -23.91
CA ASP A 101 -30.50 3.55 -24.77
C ASP A 101 -31.81 3.78 -24.03
N SER A 102 -31.79 3.82 -22.69
CA SER A 102 -33.03 3.94 -21.89
C SER A 102 -32.81 4.51 -20.49
N ILE A 103 -33.89 5.03 -19.91
CA ILE A 103 -33.95 5.50 -18.53
C ILE A 103 -34.42 4.32 -17.65
N PRO A 104 -33.62 3.85 -16.67
CA PRO A 104 -34.05 2.82 -15.74
C PRO A 104 -35.27 3.25 -14.92
N GLU A 105 -36.11 2.28 -14.53
CA GLU A 105 -37.33 2.54 -13.74
C GLU A 105 -37.03 3.26 -12.42
N PHE A 106 -35.99 2.83 -11.70
CA PHE A 106 -35.56 3.46 -10.45
C PHE A 106 -35.06 4.91 -10.67
N THR A 107 -34.40 5.19 -11.79
CA THR A 107 -33.95 6.54 -12.15
C THR A 107 -35.13 7.45 -12.44
N SER A 108 -36.10 6.99 -13.22
CA SER A 108 -37.33 7.75 -13.49
C SER A 108 -38.14 7.98 -12.19
N TRP A 109 -38.26 6.96 -11.34
CA TRP A 109 -38.90 7.10 -10.03
C TRP A 109 -38.21 8.15 -9.16
N ALA A 110 -36.87 8.10 -9.05
CA ALA A 110 -36.10 9.05 -8.24
C ALA A 110 -36.22 10.48 -8.79
N ALA A 111 -36.09 10.65 -10.11
CA ALA A 111 -36.21 11.96 -10.76
C ALA A 111 -37.58 12.60 -10.53
N ASN A 112 -38.65 11.81 -10.65
CA ASN A 112 -40.01 12.26 -10.36
C ASN A 112 -40.22 12.61 -8.88
N ARG A 113 -39.64 11.82 -7.96
CA ARG A 113 -39.77 12.04 -6.52
C ARG A 113 -39.02 13.28 -6.06
N LEU A 114 -37.84 13.53 -6.62
CA LEU A 114 -37.01 14.70 -6.36
C LEU A 114 -37.52 15.95 -7.08
N GLY A 115 -38.46 15.81 -8.03
CA GLY A 115 -39.02 16.92 -8.79
C GLY A 115 -38.01 17.53 -9.78
N ILE A 116 -37.16 16.69 -10.38
CA ILE A 116 -36.15 17.13 -11.35
C ILE A 116 -36.85 17.78 -12.56
N SER A 117 -36.37 18.97 -12.95
CA SER A 117 -36.87 19.73 -14.10
C SER A 117 -35.78 20.07 -15.12
N VAL A 118 -34.52 20.03 -14.70
CA VAL A 118 -33.32 20.25 -15.52
C VAL A 118 -32.40 19.06 -15.29
N ALA A 119 -31.89 18.48 -16.37
CA ALA A 119 -30.95 17.36 -16.34
C ALA A 119 -29.69 17.72 -17.13
N PHE A 120 -28.55 17.15 -16.72
CA PHE A 120 -27.31 17.18 -17.48
C PHE A 120 -27.02 15.76 -17.94
N LEU A 121 -26.94 15.55 -19.26
CA LEU A 121 -26.52 14.28 -19.84
C LEU A 121 -25.05 14.40 -20.20
N VAL A 122 -24.19 13.67 -19.50
CA VAL A 122 -22.73 13.70 -19.69
C VAL A 122 -22.32 12.50 -20.53
N ASP A 123 -21.86 12.75 -21.75
CA ASP A 123 -21.46 11.70 -22.69
C ASP A 123 -20.36 12.19 -23.65
N PRO A 124 -19.17 12.51 -23.14
CA PRO A 124 -18.11 13.11 -23.96
C PRO A 124 -17.60 12.20 -25.09
N GLN A 125 -17.82 10.88 -24.99
CA GLN A 125 -17.40 9.90 -25.99
C GLN A 125 -18.53 9.40 -26.89
N GLY A 126 -19.75 9.92 -26.77
CA GLY A 126 -20.89 9.50 -27.60
C GLY A 126 -21.25 8.02 -27.44
N ILE A 127 -21.41 7.56 -26.20
CA ILE A 127 -21.75 6.20 -25.83
C ILE A 127 -23.24 5.95 -25.93
N HIS A 128 -24.04 6.97 -25.68
CA HIS A 128 -25.48 6.88 -25.65
C HIS A 128 -26.08 6.97 -27.05
N THR A 129 -27.21 6.30 -27.22
CA THR A 129 -27.99 6.38 -28.47
C THR A 129 -28.85 7.65 -28.47
N SER A 130 -29.23 8.13 -29.65
CA SER A 130 -30.16 9.26 -29.78
C SER A 130 -31.50 9.01 -29.08
N GLY A 131 -31.92 7.74 -28.96
CA GLY A 131 -33.17 7.37 -28.28
C GLY A 131 -33.18 7.70 -26.78
N LEU A 132 -32.02 7.66 -26.11
CA LEU A 132 -31.92 8.06 -24.70
C LEU A 132 -32.14 9.57 -24.53
N TYR A 133 -31.52 10.38 -25.38
CA TYR A 133 -31.71 11.84 -25.36
C TYR A 133 -33.17 12.20 -25.58
N ASP A 134 -33.82 11.62 -26.59
CA ASP A 134 -35.23 11.87 -26.88
C ASP A 134 -36.14 11.48 -25.70
N ALA A 135 -35.82 10.40 -25.00
CA ALA A 135 -36.55 9.98 -23.79
C ALA A 135 -36.37 11.00 -22.65
N LEU A 136 -35.14 11.43 -22.37
CA LEU A 136 -34.86 12.41 -21.33
C LEU A 136 -35.46 13.79 -21.64
N ASP A 137 -35.36 14.27 -22.88
CA ASP A 137 -35.89 15.57 -23.33
C ASP A 137 -37.42 15.63 -23.31
N SER A 138 -38.08 14.46 -23.33
CA SER A 138 -39.53 14.35 -23.15
C SER A 138 -39.99 14.55 -21.70
N GLU A 139 -39.10 14.33 -20.73
CA GLU A 139 -39.37 14.40 -19.29
C GLU A 139 -38.75 15.64 -18.62
N PHE A 140 -37.58 16.10 -19.09
CA PHE A 140 -36.76 17.15 -18.48
C PHE A 140 -36.21 18.14 -19.51
N PHE A 141 -35.78 19.32 -19.07
CA PHE A 141 -34.91 20.18 -19.88
C PHE A 141 -33.47 19.63 -19.84
N VAL A 142 -32.96 19.08 -20.94
CA VAL A 142 -31.68 18.38 -20.98
C VAL A 142 -30.56 19.27 -21.51
N ASN A 143 -29.52 19.50 -20.70
CA ASN A 143 -28.22 19.99 -21.16
C ASN A 143 -27.38 18.79 -21.62
N ASN A 144 -27.22 18.62 -22.93
CA ASN A 144 -26.49 17.50 -23.50
C ASN A 144 -25.01 17.83 -23.70
N LEU A 145 -24.15 17.26 -22.86
CA LEU A 145 -22.70 17.42 -22.89
C LEU A 145 -22.06 16.24 -23.63
N ASN A 146 -22.14 16.28 -24.96
CA ASN A 146 -21.83 15.15 -25.85
C ASN A 146 -20.40 15.14 -26.43
N ASN A 147 -19.51 15.98 -25.90
CA ASN A 147 -18.09 16.03 -26.25
C ASN A 147 -17.28 16.57 -25.07
N TYR A 148 -15.97 16.32 -25.09
CA TYR A 148 -15.06 16.76 -24.03
C TYR A 148 -15.08 18.27 -23.81
N GLN A 149 -15.06 19.08 -24.88
CA GLN A 149 -15.02 20.54 -24.78
C GLN A 149 -16.21 21.08 -23.98
N LEU A 150 -17.42 20.56 -24.21
CA LEU A 150 -18.60 20.97 -23.45
C LEU A 150 -18.50 20.57 -21.97
N VAL A 151 -18.06 19.35 -21.69
CA VAL A 151 -17.88 18.87 -20.30
C VAL A 151 -16.88 19.77 -19.55
N THR A 152 -15.70 19.95 -20.12
CA THR A 152 -14.65 20.81 -19.56
C THR A 152 -15.14 22.25 -19.37
N GLN A 153 -15.76 22.85 -20.39
CA GLN A 153 -16.27 24.21 -20.31
C GLN A 153 -17.28 24.39 -19.17
N TRP A 154 -18.18 23.43 -18.96
CA TRP A 154 -19.14 23.50 -17.86
C TRP A 154 -18.47 23.39 -16.49
N ILE A 155 -17.56 22.43 -16.33
CA ILE A 155 -16.80 22.24 -15.09
C ILE A 155 -16.00 23.51 -14.76
N THR A 156 -15.15 23.98 -15.68
CA THR A 156 -14.35 25.19 -15.51
C THR A 156 -15.20 26.45 -15.30
N SER A 157 -16.37 26.56 -15.95
CA SER A 157 -17.26 27.72 -15.73
C SER A 157 -17.88 27.74 -14.33
N LEU A 158 -18.03 26.58 -13.69
CA LEU A 158 -18.57 26.44 -12.34
C LEU A 158 -17.48 26.58 -11.27
N SER A 159 -16.30 25.99 -11.49
CA SER A 159 -15.20 25.96 -10.53
C SER A 159 -14.27 27.17 -10.63
N GLY A 160 -14.07 27.70 -11.84
CA GLY A 160 -12.98 28.64 -12.15
C GLY A 160 -11.60 27.98 -12.23
N SER A 161 -11.51 26.66 -12.10
CA SER A 161 -10.27 25.89 -12.18
C SER A 161 -10.05 25.31 -13.58
N HIS A 162 -8.77 25.25 -13.96
CA HIS A 162 -8.29 24.58 -15.15
C HIS A 162 -7.62 23.24 -14.83
N ASP A 163 -7.54 22.84 -13.57
CA ASP A 163 -6.81 21.62 -13.18
C ASP A 163 -7.46 20.38 -13.80
N VAL A 164 -6.67 19.32 -13.97
CA VAL A 164 -7.14 18.07 -14.55
C VAL A 164 -6.70 16.88 -13.72
N VAL A 165 -7.59 15.87 -13.64
CA VAL A 165 -7.26 14.59 -13.02
C VAL A 165 -7.21 13.52 -14.09
N VAL A 166 -6.15 12.72 -14.10
CA VAL A 166 -5.95 11.65 -15.07
C VAL A 166 -5.84 10.29 -14.39
N THR A 167 -6.43 9.28 -15.02
CA THR A 167 -6.40 7.89 -14.53
C THR A 167 -6.55 6.90 -15.69
N VAL A 168 -6.58 5.60 -15.39
CA VAL A 168 -6.69 4.50 -16.38
C VAL A 168 -7.64 3.40 -15.88
N PRO A 169 -8.39 2.73 -16.79
CA PRO A 169 -9.38 1.72 -16.43
C PRO A 169 -8.78 0.31 -16.25
N ARG A 170 -8.92 -0.32 -15.09
CA ARG A 170 -8.36 -1.66 -14.79
C ARG A 170 -9.13 -2.82 -15.41
N GLY A 171 -10.45 -2.73 -15.52
CA GLY A 171 -11.32 -3.79 -16.06
C GLY A 171 -11.67 -4.92 -15.09
N GLN A 172 -11.32 -4.78 -13.80
CA GLN A 172 -11.41 -5.86 -12.81
C GLN A 172 -12.28 -5.50 -11.59
N GLY A 173 -13.01 -4.37 -11.63
CA GLY A 173 -13.82 -3.89 -10.50
C GLY A 173 -13.06 -3.08 -9.46
N SER A 174 -11.73 -2.99 -9.57
CA SER A 174 -10.83 -2.14 -8.77
C SER A 174 -10.47 -0.86 -9.51
N GLU A 175 -11.48 -0.09 -9.93
CA GLU A 175 -11.27 1.09 -10.79
C GLU A 175 -10.82 2.32 -9.99
N PHE A 176 -9.77 2.98 -10.47
CA PHE A 176 -9.27 4.24 -9.89
C PHE A 176 -10.10 5.47 -10.29
N PHE A 177 -11.12 5.31 -11.14
CA PHE A 177 -12.01 6.41 -11.53
C PHE A 177 -12.82 6.97 -10.36
N ALA A 178 -13.24 6.15 -9.39
CA ALA A 178 -13.94 6.64 -8.20
C ALA A 178 -13.06 7.57 -7.35
N PRO A 179 -11.84 7.17 -6.93
CA PRO A 179 -10.94 8.11 -6.24
C PRO A 179 -10.52 9.30 -7.12
N ALA A 180 -10.27 9.11 -8.42
CA ALA A 180 -9.97 10.22 -9.33
C ALA A 180 -11.10 11.26 -9.39
N THR A 181 -12.35 10.81 -9.35
CA THR A 181 -13.54 11.68 -9.28
C THR A 181 -13.58 12.48 -7.99
N LEU A 182 -13.18 11.89 -6.86
CA LEU A 182 -13.10 12.58 -5.57
C LEU A 182 -12.10 13.74 -5.62
N SER A 183 -10.88 13.49 -6.12
CA SER A 183 -9.87 14.53 -6.32
C SER A 183 -10.38 15.59 -7.30
N ALA A 184 -10.93 15.19 -8.44
CA ALA A 184 -11.44 16.10 -9.46
C ALA A 184 -12.58 16.99 -8.96
N ALA A 185 -13.46 16.46 -8.09
CA ALA A 185 -14.51 17.23 -7.45
C ALA A 185 -13.96 18.28 -6.48
N TYR A 186 -12.82 18.01 -5.82
CA TYR A 186 -12.13 18.96 -4.96
C TYR A 186 -11.45 20.08 -5.74
N HIS A 187 -10.66 19.75 -6.77
CA HIS A 187 -10.05 20.76 -7.65
C HIS A 187 -11.08 21.50 -8.51
N GLY A 188 -12.25 20.90 -8.73
CA GLY A 188 -13.23 21.38 -9.70
C GLY A 188 -12.72 21.24 -11.14
N GLY A 189 -12.01 20.15 -11.43
CA GLY A 189 -11.45 19.81 -12.75
C GLY A 189 -12.12 18.59 -13.36
N PRO A 190 -12.00 18.35 -14.68
CA PRO A 190 -12.49 17.13 -15.31
C PRO A 190 -11.60 15.91 -15.00
N VAL A 191 -12.18 14.72 -15.11
CA VAL A 191 -11.46 13.43 -15.09
C VAL A 191 -11.26 12.94 -16.51
N PHE A 192 -10.03 12.62 -16.90
CA PHE A 192 -9.73 12.03 -18.21
C PHE A 192 -9.03 10.68 -18.10
N SER A 193 -9.42 9.76 -18.98
CA SER A 193 -8.68 8.53 -19.20
C SER A 193 -7.44 8.80 -20.05
N LEU A 194 -6.27 8.31 -19.63
CA LEU A 194 -5.10 8.25 -20.51
C LEU A 194 -5.24 7.15 -21.58
N CYS A 195 -6.18 6.21 -21.39
CA CYS A 195 -6.59 5.25 -22.40
C CYS A 195 -7.67 5.87 -23.28
N ASP A 196 -7.49 5.82 -24.60
CA ASP A 196 -8.46 6.30 -25.57
C ASP A 196 -8.54 5.36 -26.78
N SER A 197 -9.15 5.81 -27.87
CA SER A 197 -9.37 4.97 -29.04
C SER A 197 -8.10 4.40 -29.69
N ASP A 198 -6.93 5.01 -29.48
CA ASP A 198 -5.66 4.50 -30.00
C ASP A 198 -4.59 4.23 -28.94
N ASN A 199 -4.84 4.59 -27.67
CA ASN A 199 -3.92 4.45 -26.53
C ASN A 199 -2.53 5.09 -26.76
N SER A 200 -2.45 6.10 -27.63
CA SER A 200 -1.21 6.79 -27.95
C SER A 200 -0.57 7.46 -26.72
N MET A 201 -1.39 7.97 -25.80
CA MET A 201 -0.93 8.61 -24.56
C MET A 201 -0.31 7.62 -23.59
N MET A 202 -0.96 6.46 -23.35
CA MET A 202 -0.38 5.40 -22.52
C MET A 202 0.92 4.86 -23.09
N THR A 203 0.98 4.63 -24.41
CA THR A 203 2.23 4.21 -25.05
C THR A 203 3.32 5.29 -24.97
N ARG A 204 2.92 6.58 -25.00
CA ARG A 204 3.86 7.69 -24.78
C ARG A 204 4.37 7.71 -23.34
N ALA A 205 3.50 7.53 -22.35
CA ALA A 205 3.87 7.45 -20.94
C ALA A 205 4.88 6.32 -20.72
N GLU A 206 4.64 5.13 -21.29
CA GLU A 206 5.56 3.99 -21.19
C GLU A 206 6.92 4.29 -21.86
N GLU A 207 6.93 4.95 -23.02
CA GLU A 207 8.17 5.34 -23.71
C GLU A 207 9.07 6.25 -22.87
N THR A 208 8.50 7.04 -21.96
CA THR A 208 9.31 7.84 -21.04
C THR A 208 10.09 6.96 -20.05
N TRP A 209 9.70 5.70 -19.84
CA TRP A 209 10.44 4.77 -19.00
C TRP A 209 11.54 4.03 -19.76
N ALA A 210 11.48 4.04 -21.11
CA ALA A 210 12.40 3.33 -21.97
C ALA A 210 13.87 3.77 -21.74
N PRO A 211 14.80 2.84 -21.49
CA PRO A 211 16.20 3.18 -21.27
C PRO A 211 16.90 3.61 -22.57
N TYR A 212 17.33 4.88 -22.65
CA TYR A 212 18.24 5.35 -23.70
C TYR A 212 19.68 5.43 -23.18
N LEU A 213 20.53 4.50 -23.61
CA LEU A 213 21.99 4.56 -23.41
C LEU A 213 22.57 5.77 -24.16
N ILE A 214 22.60 6.95 -23.53
CA ILE A 214 23.24 8.15 -24.09
C ILE A 214 24.22 8.70 -23.06
N GLY A 215 25.51 8.40 -23.25
CA GLY A 215 26.61 9.11 -22.60
C GLY A 215 27.45 9.85 -23.65
N PRO A 216 27.70 11.17 -23.50
CA PRO A 216 28.73 11.84 -24.28
C PRO A 216 30.11 11.45 -23.73
N GLU A 217 31.02 11.03 -24.62
CA GLU A 217 32.44 10.77 -24.35
C GLU A 217 32.80 9.52 -23.53
N ILE A 218 32.59 8.35 -24.13
CA ILE A 218 33.10 7.06 -23.65
C ILE A 218 34.46 6.72 -24.30
N ASP A 219 35.48 7.56 -24.12
CA ASP A 219 36.87 7.18 -24.47
C ASP A 219 37.73 6.91 -23.22
N VAL A 220 37.34 7.46 -22.06
CA VAL A 220 38.06 7.25 -20.78
C VAL A 220 37.45 6.11 -19.94
N TYR A 221 36.18 5.73 -20.18
CA TYR A 221 35.45 4.76 -19.34
C TYR A 221 35.40 3.33 -19.88
N VAL A 222 35.81 3.10 -21.13
CA VAL A 222 35.89 1.75 -21.76
C VAL A 222 37.31 1.17 -21.75
N THR A 223 38.30 1.93 -21.26
CA THR A 223 39.72 1.57 -21.44
C THR A 223 40.31 0.64 -20.37
N ASP A 224 39.64 0.41 -19.23
CA ASP A 224 39.99 -0.69 -18.33
C ASP A 224 38.76 -1.56 -18.03
N ARG A 225 38.71 -2.71 -18.72
CA ARG A 225 37.68 -3.74 -18.65
C ARG A 225 37.15 -3.96 -17.22
N TYR A 226 35.90 -3.58 -16.98
CA TYR A 226 34.96 -4.17 -16.00
C TYR A 226 35.45 -4.42 -14.56
N SER A 227 36.61 -3.91 -14.13
CA SER A 227 37.24 -4.41 -12.91
C SER A 227 36.98 -3.59 -11.65
N THR A 228 36.49 -2.35 -11.73
CA THR A 228 36.48 -1.48 -10.54
C THR A 228 35.37 -0.42 -10.42
N ARG A 229 34.36 -0.36 -11.30
CA ARG A 229 33.16 0.46 -11.03
C ARG A 229 31.88 -0.29 -11.36
N THR A 230 31.53 -1.12 -10.41
CA THR A 230 30.23 -1.79 -10.27
C THR A 230 29.18 -0.83 -9.67
N GLU A 231 29.60 0.24 -9.01
CA GLU A 231 28.72 1.22 -8.35
C GLU A 231 28.00 2.09 -9.41
N ASN A 232 26.68 1.91 -9.53
CA ASN A 232 25.70 2.80 -10.21
C ASN A 232 25.69 2.90 -11.76
N GLY A 233 26.74 2.46 -12.45
CA GLY A 233 26.90 2.70 -13.90
C GLY A 233 25.87 2.05 -14.84
N TRP A 234 25.17 0.98 -14.44
CA TRP A 234 24.16 0.34 -15.31
C TRP A 234 22.82 1.08 -15.38
N TYR A 235 22.54 1.99 -14.45
CA TYR A 235 21.18 2.54 -14.25
C TYR A 235 21.11 4.06 -14.27
N ASP A 236 22.20 4.78 -14.02
CA ASP A 236 22.31 6.22 -14.32
C ASP A 236 22.11 6.50 -15.82
N GLU A 237 22.40 5.50 -16.68
CA GLU A 237 22.30 5.58 -18.14
C GLU A 237 20.88 5.29 -18.69
N ARG A 238 19.87 5.04 -17.84
CA ARG A 238 18.46 4.90 -18.25
C ARG A 238 17.75 6.26 -18.16
N ILE A 239 18.20 7.21 -18.99
CA ILE A 239 17.61 8.54 -19.11
C ILE A 239 16.42 8.45 -20.08
N PRO A 240 15.18 8.83 -19.67
CA PRO A 240 14.19 9.29 -20.63
C PRO A 240 14.85 10.44 -21.37
N ASN A 241 15.20 10.21 -22.63
CA ASN A 241 15.88 11.22 -23.43
C ASN A 241 15.06 12.53 -23.36
N LYS A 242 15.70 13.69 -23.21
CA LYS A 242 15.05 15.00 -23.28
C LYS A 242 14.07 15.12 -24.46
N TYR A 243 14.38 14.48 -25.59
CA TYR A 243 13.47 14.43 -26.74
C TYR A 243 12.19 13.62 -26.46
N SER A 244 12.28 12.50 -25.74
CA SER A 244 11.12 11.74 -25.28
C SER A 244 10.31 12.57 -24.28
N MET A 245 10.98 13.23 -23.31
CA MET A 245 10.29 14.14 -22.38
C MET A 245 9.56 15.27 -23.10
N ARG A 246 10.23 15.97 -24.04
CA ARG A 246 9.60 17.03 -24.84
C ARG A 246 8.41 16.50 -25.64
N LEU A 247 8.57 15.36 -26.30
CA LEU A 247 7.47 14.78 -27.07
C LEU A 247 6.33 14.29 -26.17
N SER A 248 6.62 13.88 -24.94
CA SER A 248 5.62 13.50 -23.94
C SER A 248 4.79 14.70 -23.54
N VAL A 249 5.42 15.80 -23.11
CA VAL A 249 4.69 17.03 -22.75
C VAL A 249 3.94 17.61 -23.95
N ASP A 250 4.55 17.68 -25.15
CA ASP A 250 3.87 18.14 -26.37
C ASP A 250 2.64 17.26 -26.70
N SER A 251 2.73 15.95 -26.49
CA SER A 251 1.61 15.02 -26.71
C SER A 251 0.51 15.25 -25.67
N PHE A 252 0.88 15.49 -24.41
CA PHE A 252 -0.06 15.71 -23.32
C PHE A 252 -0.78 17.06 -23.47
N GLU A 253 -0.09 18.13 -23.87
CA GLU A 253 -0.70 19.41 -24.25
C GLU A 253 -1.75 19.22 -25.34
N ALA A 254 -1.42 18.49 -26.42
CA ALA A 254 -2.37 18.19 -27.49
C ALA A 254 -3.57 17.36 -27.00
N PHE A 255 -3.32 16.40 -26.10
CA PHE A 255 -4.38 15.59 -25.48
C PHE A 255 -5.36 16.44 -24.65
N LEU A 256 -4.87 17.45 -23.94
CA LEU A 256 -5.70 18.39 -23.19
C LEU A 256 -6.39 19.41 -24.11
N ASP A 257 -5.72 19.90 -25.16
CA ASP A 257 -6.30 20.83 -26.14
C ASP A 257 -7.47 20.18 -26.90
N ASP A 258 -7.30 18.91 -27.32
CA ASP A 258 -8.37 18.10 -27.93
C ASP A 258 -9.58 17.89 -26.99
N ARG A 259 -9.41 18.12 -25.69
CA ARG A 259 -10.45 18.04 -24.65
C ARG A 259 -10.93 19.42 -24.17
N GLY A 260 -10.37 20.50 -24.71
CA GLY A 260 -10.66 21.88 -24.31
C GLY A 260 -10.21 22.23 -22.90
N ALA A 261 -9.23 21.51 -22.35
CA ALA A 261 -8.75 21.62 -20.97
C ALA A 261 -7.35 22.24 -20.85
N TYR A 262 -6.64 22.43 -21.96
CA TYR A 262 -5.29 22.97 -21.93
C TYR A 262 -5.27 24.48 -21.58
N GLU A 263 -4.52 24.87 -20.57
CA GLU A 263 -4.29 26.28 -20.21
C GLU A 263 -2.89 26.76 -20.64
N ALA A 264 -2.83 27.49 -21.76
CA ALA A 264 -1.56 27.89 -22.36
C ALA A 264 -0.83 29.04 -21.64
N ASN A 265 -1.48 29.76 -20.71
CA ASN A 265 -0.92 30.99 -20.13
C ASN A 265 -0.46 30.84 -18.68
N ALA A 266 -0.61 29.66 -18.08
CA ALA A 266 -0.23 29.39 -16.71
C ALA A 266 0.17 27.93 -16.57
N SER A 267 1.02 27.64 -15.59
CA SER A 267 1.21 26.24 -15.18
C SER A 267 -0.11 25.71 -14.60
N GLN A 268 -0.49 24.53 -15.07
CA GLN A 268 -1.74 23.86 -14.75
C GLN A 268 -1.45 22.63 -13.89
N ASP A 269 -2.24 22.42 -12.85
CA ASP A 269 -2.06 21.28 -11.96
C ASP A 269 -2.65 20.01 -12.60
N VAL A 270 -1.92 18.92 -12.43
CA VAL A 270 -2.27 17.61 -13.01
C VAL A 270 -2.18 16.56 -11.92
N VAL A 271 -3.32 16.00 -11.53
CA VAL A 271 -3.34 14.91 -10.55
C VAL A 271 -3.37 13.57 -11.28
N VAL A 272 -2.33 12.76 -11.08
CA VAL A 272 -2.24 11.40 -11.63
C VAL A 272 -2.72 10.41 -10.57
N VAL A 273 -3.88 9.79 -10.77
CA VAL A 273 -4.42 8.78 -9.85
C VAL A 273 -4.21 7.40 -10.46
N SER A 274 -3.06 6.80 -10.16
CA SER A 274 -2.66 5.51 -10.71
C SER A 274 -1.50 4.90 -9.92
N PRO A 275 -1.49 3.56 -9.74
CA PRO A 275 -0.33 2.82 -9.28
C PRO A 275 0.93 3.16 -10.08
N THR A 276 2.09 3.09 -9.43
CA THR A 276 3.37 3.44 -10.06
C THR A 276 3.84 2.42 -11.09
N ASP A 277 3.40 1.17 -10.98
CA ASP A 277 3.68 0.08 -11.92
C ASP A 277 2.83 0.19 -13.20
N LEU A 278 1.68 0.86 -13.14
CA LEU A 278 0.73 1.00 -14.25
C LEU A 278 1.01 2.23 -15.12
N VAL A 279 1.14 3.40 -14.50
CA VAL A 279 1.63 4.61 -15.17
C VAL A 279 2.96 4.96 -14.53
N LYS A 280 4.07 4.76 -15.25
CA LYS A 280 5.41 4.91 -14.71
C LYS A 280 5.69 6.35 -14.26
N THR A 281 6.49 6.49 -13.20
CA THR A 281 6.84 7.78 -12.56
C THR A 281 7.62 8.74 -13.45
N SER A 282 8.21 8.25 -14.55
CA SER A 282 8.83 9.07 -15.59
C SER A 282 7.83 9.92 -16.37
N PHE A 283 6.56 9.50 -16.42
CA PHE A 283 5.50 10.26 -17.04
C PHE A 283 5.29 11.58 -16.28
N ASP A 284 5.13 11.53 -14.96
CA ASP A 284 4.97 12.71 -14.09
C ASP A 284 6.12 13.68 -14.32
N ARG A 285 7.35 13.17 -14.27
CA ARG A 285 8.55 13.94 -14.54
C ARG A 285 8.50 14.64 -15.90
N SER A 286 8.00 13.97 -16.94
CA SER A 286 7.95 14.55 -18.29
C SER A 286 7.03 15.77 -18.39
N LEU A 287 6.05 15.91 -17.49
CA LEU A 287 5.07 17.00 -17.49
C LEU A 287 5.57 18.26 -16.76
N GLN A 288 6.56 18.13 -15.88
CA GLN A 288 7.03 19.20 -14.97
C GLN A 288 7.61 20.45 -15.64
N SER A 289 7.83 20.44 -16.96
CA SER A 289 8.29 21.63 -17.68
C SER A 289 7.18 22.66 -17.93
N HIS A 290 5.92 22.24 -17.92
CA HIS A 290 4.78 23.13 -18.21
C HIS A 290 3.65 22.96 -17.18
N PHE A 291 3.54 21.77 -16.59
CA PHE A 291 2.52 21.42 -15.61
C PHE A 291 3.10 21.32 -14.18
N SER A 292 2.22 21.29 -13.19
CA SER A 292 2.55 20.93 -11.80
C SER A 292 1.95 19.56 -11.47
N PRO A 293 2.59 18.45 -11.88
CA PRO A 293 2.06 17.12 -11.65
C PRO A 293 2.25 16.67 -10.21
N GLY A 294 1.22 16.04 -9.64
CA GLY A 294 1.28 15.28 -8.40
C GLY A 294 0.57 13.93 -8.56
N ARG A 295 1.11 12.88 -7.94
CA ARG A 295 0.60 11.52 -8.09
C ARG A 295 0.03 10.97 -6.80
N ILE A 296 -1.14 10.32 -6.88
CA ILE A 296 -1.66 9.44 -5.83
C ILE A 296 -1.19 8.00 -6.15
N PRO A 297 -0.16 7.46 -5.46
CA PRO A 297 0.53 6.24 -5.88
C PRO A 297 -0.05 4.94 -5.29
N ALA A 298 -1.29 4.96 -4.81
CA ALA A 298 -1.90 3.83 -4.14
C ALA A 298 -2.06 2.60 -5.07
N ASP A 299 -1.86 1.41 -4.50
CA ASP A 299 -1.99 0.14 -5.21
C ASP A 299 -3.44 -0.29 -5.44
N ASP A 300 -4.37 0.24 -4.64
CA ASP A 300 -5.81 -0.01 -4.77
C ASP A 300 -6.68 1.28 -4.63
N PRO A 301 -7.93 1.25 -5.12
CA PRO A 301 -8.81 2.42 -5.08
C PRO A 301 -9.24 2.90 -3.69
N ALA A 302 -9.28 1.99 -2.69
CA ALA A 302 -9.66 2.35 -1.33
C ALA A 302 -8.54 3.17 -0.69
N MET A 303 -7.29 2.71 -0.80
CA MET A 303 -6.12 3.45 -0.35
C MET A 303 -5.94 4.77 -1.11
N ALA A 304 -6.21 4.80 -2.43
CA ALA A 304 -6.22 6.05 -3.19
C ALA A 304 -7.22 7.07 -2.63
N SER A 305 -8.41 6.60 -2.22
CA SER A 305 -9.43 7.45 -1.60
C SER A 305 -8.96 7.98 -0.24
N VAL A 306 -8.24 7.18 0.55
CA VAL A 306 -7.63 7.62 1.82
C VAL A 306 -6.57 8.69 1.58
N MET A 307 -5.63 8.47 0.66
CA MET A 307 -4.58 9.45 0.33
C MET A 307 -5.15 10.78 -0.17
N ILE A 308 -6.15 10.74 -1.04
CA ILE A 308 -6.84 11.95 -1.55
C ILE A 308 -7.55 12.69 -0.42
N ASN A 309 -8.31 11.97 0.42
CA ASN A 309 -8.98 12.60 1.56
C ASN A 309 -7.97 13.22 2.54
N ARG A 310 -6.81 12.60 2.79
CA ARG A 310 -5.75 13.19 3.60
C ARG A 310 -5.25 14.51 3.02
N GLY A 311 -5.07 14.60 1.70
CA GLY A 311 -4.74 15.84 1.01
C GLY A 311 -5.82 16.92 1.18
N ILE A 312 -7.09 16.57 0.91
CA ILE A 312 -8.26 17.48 1.03
C ILE A 312 -8.41 18.00 2.47
N PHE A 313 -8.28 17.11 3.46
CA PHE A 313 -8.42 17.43 4.87
C PHE A 313 -7.09 17.77 5.54
N HIS A 314 -6.01 18.00 4.78
CA HIS A 314 -4.66 18.20 5.31
C HIS A 314 -4.65 19.26 6.42
N ARG A 315 -5.35 20.38 6.23
CA ARG A 315 -5.46 21.42 7.25
C ARG A 315 -5.94 20.90 8.61
N PHE A 316 -6.98 20.09 8.63
CA PHE A 316 -7.56 19.60 9.88
C PHE A 316 -6.66 18.56 10.54
N ILE A 317 -6.01 17.71 9.74
CA ILE A 317 -5.03 16.74 10.23
C ILE A 317 -3.83 17.47 10.82
N PHE A 318 -3.33 18.48 10.12
CA PHE A 318 -2.28 19.37 10.61
C PHE A 318 -2.68 20.04 11.92
N GLU A 319 -3.85 20.66 11.99
CA GLU A 319 -4.31 21.35 13.21
C GLU A 319 -4.49 20.37 14.39
N THR A 320 -4.69 19.07 14.17
CA THR A 320 -4.89 18.09 15.26
C THR A 320 -3.65 17.26 15.60
N ALA A 321 -2.61 17.30 14.77
CA ALA A 321 -1.38 16.55 14.98
C ALA A 321 -0.59 17.07 16.19
N GLU A 322 0.01 16.15 16.96
CA GLU A 322 0.68 16.47 18.23
C GLU A 322 1.88 17.40 18.05
N SER A 323 2.66 17.19 16.98
CA SER A 323 3.88 17.96 16.68
C SER A 323 3.74 18.81 15.41
N ALA A 324 2.53 19.29 15.11
CA ALA A 324 2.24 20.11 13.93
C ALA A 324 3.01 21.44 13.85
N ASP A 325 3.56 21.92 14.97
CA ASP A 325 4.42 23.11 15.00
C ASP A 325 5.91 22.80 14.79
N THR A 326 6.25 21.53 14.56
CA THR A 326 7.62 21.05 14.50
C THR A 326 7.99 20.59 13.09
N SER A 327 9.19 21.00 12.65
CA SER A 327 9.82 20.58 11.41
C SER A 327 11.10 19.79 11.71
N LEU A 328 11.28 18.64 11.07
CA LEU A 328 12.50 17.84 11.17
C LEU A 328 13.47 18.15 10.03
N VAL A 329 14.71 18.43 10.40
CA VAL A 329 15.83 18.69 9.48
C VAL A 329 16.89 17.60 9.68
N SER A 330 16.98 16.66 8.75
CA SER A 330 17.91 15.54 8.81
C SER A 330 18.96 15.65 7.73
N MET A 331 20.13 16.20 8.06
CA MET A 331 21.21 16.50 7.11
C MET A 331 22.41 15.57 7.36
N TYR A 332 22.34 14.31 6.92
CA TYR A 332 23.45 13.34 7.08
C TYR A 332 24.56 13.58 6.05
N ALA A 333 24.18 13.73 4.78
CA ALA A 333 25.10 14.11 3.69
C ALA A 333 24.50 15.28 2.90
N TYR A 334 25.19 16.40 2.83
CA TYR A 334 24.59 17.68 2.41
C TYR A 334 25.62 18.71 1.94
N THR A 335 25.17 19.74 1.22
CA THR A 335 26.05 20.79 0.67
C THR A 335 26.35 21.88 1.70
N HIS A 336 27.64 22.27 1.83
CA HIS A 336 28.09 23.29 2.79
C HIS A 336 29.12 24.25 2.18
N GLY A 337 28.72 25.49 1.88
CA GLY A 337 29.59 26.55 1.38
C GLY A 337 29.79 26.58 -0.14
N ALA A 338 29.06 25.76 -0.90
CA ALA A 338 29.14 25.74 -2.37
C ALA A 338 28.43 26.94 -3.01
N SER A 339 28.95 27.44 -4.14
CA SER A 339 28.27 28.44 -4.95
C SER A 339 27.45 27.80 -6.07
N PHE A 340 26.21 28.26 -6.25
CA PHE A 340 25.31 27.80 -7.31
C PHE A 340 24.77 28.99 -8.11
N LEU A 341 24.84 28.92 -9.43
CA LEU A 341 24.28 29.92 -10.34
C LEU A 341 22.97 29.39 -10.90
N ASP A 342 21.85 30.01 -10.53
CA ASP A 342 20.53 29.62 -11.04
C ASP A 342 20.33 30.05 -12.51
N ASN A 343 19.25 29.58 -13.14
CA ASN A 343 18.89 29.93 -14.52
C ASN A 343 18.53 31.41 -14.70
N ASN A 344 18.30 32.16 -13.62
CA ASN A 344 18.11 33.61 -13.61
C ASN A 344 19.43 34.39 -13.45
N TYR A 345 20.58 33.69 -13.44
CA TYR A 345 21.91 34.24 -13.22
C TYR A 345 22.13 34.83 -11.82
N ASN A 346 21.34 34.43 -10.83
CA ASN A 346 21.61 34.76 -9.43
C ASN A 346 22.63 33.77 -8.86
N LEU A 347 23.66 34.32 -8.21
CA LEU A 347 24.68 33.53 -7.53
C LEU A 347 24.29 33.33 -6.07
N ASN A 348 24.00 32.09 -5.70
CA ASN A 348 23.66 31.68 -4.34
C ASN A 348 24.85 30.96 -3.69
N THR A 349 24.98 31.08 -2.36
CA THR A 349 25.90 30.24 -1.58
C THR A 349 25.08 29.33 -0.68
N ILE A 350 25.26 28.02 -0.84
CA ILE A 350 24.44 26.99 -0.20
C ILE A 350 25.04 26.61 1.15
N TYR A 351 24.32 26.89 2.22
CA TYR A 351 24.54 26.31 3.55
C TYR A 351 23.29 25.52 3.90
N GLN A 352 23.13 24.33 3.31
CA GLN A 352 21.84 23.64 3.22
C GLN A 352 21.17 23.43 4.58
N TYR A 353 21.93 23.02 5.60
CA TYR A 353 21.44 22.91 6.97
C TYR A 353 20.96 24.27 7.51
N GLU A 354 21.83 25.28 7.59
CA GLU A 354 21.47 26.59 8.17
C GLU A 354 20.36 27.32 7.41
N ASN A 355 20.36 27.21 6.09
CA ASN A 355 19.33 27.85 5.28
C ASN A 355 17.97 27.20 5.53
N SER A 356 17.90 25.86 5.59
CA SER A 356 16.66 25.15 5.90
C SER A 356 16.15 25.48 7.31
N THR A 357 17.02 25.43 8.32
CA THR A 357 16.62 25.73 9.71
C THR A 357 16.13 27.17 9.83
N SER A 358 16.86 28.15 9.28
CA SER A 358 16.50 29.56 9.35
C SER A 358 15.15 29.83 8.66
N MET A 359 14.91 29.27 7.47
CA MET A 359 13.64 29.47 6.74
C MET A 359 12.43 28.98 7.54
N LEU A 360 12.57 27.85 8.23
CA LEU A 360 11.51 27.24 9.05
C LEU A 360 11.30 28.03 10.35
N GLU A 361 12.38 28.35 11.08
CA GLU A 361 12.32 29.13 12.32
C GLU A 361 11.75 30.54 12.09
N ASP A 362 12.11 31.18 10.98
CA ASP A 362 11.60 32.51 10.59
C ASP A 362 10.08 32.51 10.36
N ARG A 363 9.47 31.33 10.12
CA ARG A 363 8.02 31.15 10.02
C ARG A 363 7.38 30.52 11.26
N GLY A 364 8.12 30.39 12.36
CA GLY A 364 7.57 30.01 13.66
C GLY A 364 7.52 28.51 13.92
N PHE A 365 8.16 27.69 13.08
CA PHE A 365 8.34 26.27 13.36
C PHE A 365 9.41 26.06 14.44
N SER A 366 9.15 25.13 15.35
CA SER A 366 10.20 24.50 16.15
C SER A 366 10.99 23.56 15.24
N VAL A 367 12.33 23.69 15.22
CA VAL A 367 13.16 22.83 14.37
C VAL A 367 13.83 21.74 15.21
N ALA A 368 13.46 20.49 14.92
CA ALA A 368 14.19 19.31 15.37
C ALA A 368 15.30 18.99 14.35
N SER A 369 16.48 18.61 14.81
CA SER A 369 17.61 18.31 13.93
C SER A 369 18.31 17.06 14.43
N HIS A 370 18.21 16.00 13.64
CA HIS A 370 18.66 14.65 14.00
C HIS A 370 19.18 13.92 12.77
N VAL A 371 20.24 13.13 12.97
CA VAL A 371 20.71 12.13 11.99
C VAL A 371 20.88 10.74 12.60
N GLY A 372 20.69 10.60 13.91
CA GLY A 372 20.57 9.30 14.59
C GLY A 372 19.30 8.59 14.14
N TYR A 373 19.40 7.30 13.81
CA TYR A 373 18.26 6.56 13.27
C TYR A 373 17.09 6.45 14.27
N ASP A 374 17.39 6.30 15.57
CA ASP A 374 16.36 6.22 16.61
C ASP A 374 15.57 7.53 16.71
N GLU A 375 16.28 8.65 16.80
CA GLU A 375 15.71 9.99 16.97
C GLU A 375 14.97 10.48 15.73
N VAL A 376 15.47 10.14 14.53
CA VAL A 376 14.78 10.46 13.27
C VAL A 376 13.43 9.74 13.21
N TYR A 377 13.39 8.45 13.53
CA TYR A 377 12.16 7.67 13.46
C TYR A 377 11.14 8.09 14.52
N ASP A 378 11.61 8.33 15.75
CA ASP A 378 10.75 8.81 16.84
C ASP A 378 10.16 10.20 16.53
N ALA A 379 10.93 11.07 15.87
CA ALA A 379 10.42 12.38 15.44
C ALA A 379 9.37 12.22 14.33
N ILE A 380 9.57 11.33 13.36
CA ILE A 380 8.58 11.08 12.30
C ILE A 380 7.26 10.56 12.89
N ASP A 381 7.33 9.61 13.83
CA ASP A 381 6.16 9.02 14.49
C ASP A 381 5.39 10.03 15.36
N SER A 382 6.02 11.14 15.76
CA SER A 382 5.38 12.18 16.60
C SER A 382 4.45 13.13 15.84
N GLN A 383 4.16 12.86 14.56
CA GLN A 383 3.25 13.62 13.71
C GLN A 383 3.70 15.06 13.43
N LEU A 384 4.90 15.19 12.88
CA LEU A 384 5.49 16.47 12.51
C LEU A 384 4.87 17.08 11.23
N ALA A 385 5.05 18.38 11.05
CA ALA A 385 4.50 19.12 9.91
C ALA A 385 5.30 18.96 8.62
N PHE A 386 6.63 18.94 8.75
CA PHE A 386 7.54 18.98 7.61
C PHE A 386 8.81 18.21 7.92
N TRP A 387 9.30 17.46 6.95
CA TRP A 387 10.58 16.75 7.05
C TRP A 387 11.43 17.01 5.81
N THR A 388 12.62 17.59 5.99
CA THR A 388 13.63 17.70 4.94
C THR A 388 14.81 16.79 5.24
N PHE A 389 15.11 15.87 4.32
CA PHE A 389 16.05 14.78 4.51
C PHE A 389 17.10 14.77 3.42
N SER A 390 18.37 15.01 3.78
CA SER A 390 19.51 14.97 2.86
C SER A 390 20.50 13.87 3.27
N THR A 391 20.66 12.89 2.39
CA THR A 391 21.48 11.70 2.67
C THR A 391 21.94 10.98 1.39
N HIS A 392 22.71 9.90 1.55
CA HIS A 392 22.92 8.92 0.48
C HIS A 392 21.73 7.97 0.40
N GLY A 393 21.34 7.61 -0.82
CA GLY A 393 20.28 6.65 -1.10
C GLY A 393 20.67 5.67 -2.20
N THR A 394 20.12 4.45 -2.13
CA THR A 394 20.24 3.41 -3.16
C THR A 394 19.03 2.47 -3.10
N LEU A 395 18.89 1.59 -4.09
CA LEU A 395 17.87 0.51 -4.09
C LEU A 395 18.48 -0.89 -3.96
N THR A 396 19.80 -0.99 -3.92
CA THR A 396 20.48 -2.26 -3.76
C THR A 396 21.73 -2.09 -2.92
N ARG A 397 21.96 -3.08 -2.06
CA ARG A 397 23.21 -3.22 -1.31
C ARG A 397 24.35 -3.74 -2.19
N TYR A 398 24.03 -4.42 -3.30
CA TYR A 398 24.99 -5.02 -4.20
C TYR A 398 24.83 -4.52 -5.64
N PRO A 399 25.92 -4.07 -6.29
CA PRO A 399 25.88 -3.47 -7.62
C PRO A 399 25.47 -4.39 -8.79
N SER A 400 25.23 -5.68 -8.55
CA SER A 400 25.00 -6.69 -9.59
C SER A 400 23.54 -7.08 -9.83
N ASP A 401 22.59 -6.62 -9.01
CA ASP A 401 21.17 -6.93 -9.18
C ASP A 401 20.40 -5.70 -9.72
N PRO A 402 19.54 -5.86 -10.75
CA PRO A 402 18.53 -4.85 -11.05
C PRO A 402 17.58 -4.76 -9.85
N PRO A 403 17.51 -3.63 -9.13
CA PRO A 403 16.49 -3.45 -8.12
C PRO A 403 15.13 -3.31 -8.81
N ASP A 404 14.08 -3.82 -8.18
CA ASP A 404 12.71 -3.61 -8.65
C ASP A 404 12.40 -2.11 -8.65
N ARG A 405 11.93 -1.60 -9.79
CA ARG A 405 11.51 -0.20 -9.96
C ARG A 405 10.24 -0.12 -10.80
N PRO A 406 9.27 0.73 -10.43
CA PRO A 406 9.13 1.32 -9.09
C PRO A 406 8.83 0.23 -8.04
N GLY A 407 9.09 0.50 -6.76
CA GLY A 407 8.65 -0.37 -5.66
C GLY A 407 9.70 -1.22 -4.96
N GLY A 408 10.97 -1.19 -5.39
CA GLY A 408 12.06 -1.84 -4.67
C GLY A 408 12.31 -1.21 -3.29
N GLU A 409 12.98 -1.96 -2.41
CA GLU A 409 13.43 -1.49 -1.10
C GLU A 409 14.31 -0.22 -1.26
N GLY A 410 13.96 0.86 -0.56
CA GLY A 410 14.82 2.03 -0.46
C GLY A 410 15.85 1.81 0.65
N LEU A 411 17.12 2.06 0.38
CA LEU A 411 18.19 2.03 1.37
C LEU A 411 18.76 3.43 1.51
N PHE A 412 18.88 3.92 2.74
CA PHE A 412 19.35 5.28 3.01
C PHE A 412 20.27 5.33 4.22
N SER A 413 21.11 6.38 4.27
CA SER A 413 22.13 6.50 5.31
C SER A 413 21.65 7.33 6.50
N LEU A 414 21.89 6.82 7.69
CA LEU A 414 21.75 7.51 8.98
C LEU A 414 22.99 7.23 9.84
N ARG A 415 22.98 7.72 11.07
CA ARG A 415 24.04 7.51 12.07
C ARG A 415 23.53 6.62 13.20
N ASP A 416 24.40 5.81 13.79
CA ASP A 416 24.08 4.95 14.94
C ASP A 416 23.92 5.71 16.27
N GLU A 417 24.52 6.90 16.36
CA GLU A 417 24.40 7.83 17.48
C GLU A 417 23.89 9.19 16.96
N ASP A 418 23.01 9.85 17.69
CA ASP A 418 22.47 11.13 17.24
C ASP A 418 23.43 12.31 17.41
N ILE A 419 23.37 13.19 16.41
CA ILE A 419 23.91 14.55 16.38
C ILE A 419 22.99 15.40 15.49
N PRO A 420 23.03 16.75 15.59
CA PRO A 420 22.10 17.58 14.83
C PRO A 420 22.23 17.51 13.30
N TYR A 421 23.41 17.15 12.79
CA TYR A 421 23.73 17.05 11.36
C TYR A 421 25.02 16.25 11.20
N GLY A 422 25.24 15.69 10.00
CA GLY A 422 26.44 14.96 9.65
C GLY A 422 27.71 15.82 9.75
N VAL A 423 28.82 15.18 10.07
CA VAL A 423 30.14 15.79 10.14
C VAL A 423 31.16 14.87 9.48
N GLU A 424 32.33 15.40 9.13
CA GLU A 424 33.43 14.61 8.53
C GLU A 424 34.52 14.26 9.55
N ASN A 425 34.56 14.94 10.69
CA ASN A 425 35.45 14.61 11.80
C ASN A 425 35.02 15.29 13.10
N ALA A 426 34.39 14.53 14.01
CA ALA A 426 34.02 14.88 15.38
C ALA A 426 33.13 16.13 15.56
N SER A 427 33.56 17.29 15.07
CA SER A 427 32.81 18.55 15.06
C SER A 427 33.04 19.40 13.81
N GLN A 428 33.88 18.96 12.88
CA GLN A 428 34.13 19.66 11.62
C GLN A 428 33.22 19.10 10.54
N ARG A 429 32.41 19.99 9.92
CA ARG A 429 31.45 19.64 8.89
C ARG A 429 32.13 19.29 7.56
N ASP A 430 32.98 20.18 7.07
CA ASP A 430 33.76 20.01 5.85
C ASP A 430 35.25 20.12 6.20
N VAL A 431 35.93 18.98 6.25
CA VAL A 431 37.35 18.84 6.63
C VAL A 431 38.25 19.00 5.42
N ASN A 432 37.83 18.50 4.27
CA ASN A 432 38.65 18.44 3.06
C ASN A 432 38.53 19.73 2.20
N GLY A 433 37.57 20.59 2.50
CA GLY A 433 37.28 21.86 1.83
C GLY A 433 36.61 21.69 0.47
N ASP A 434 35.93 20.57 0.21
CA ASP A 434 35.27 20.26 -1.06
C ASP A 434 33.83 20.79 -1.15
N GLN A 435 33.36 21.48 -0.10
CA GLN A 435 32.04 22.11 0.01
C GLN A 435 30.88 21.11 0.09
N LEU A 436 31.19 19.86 0.41
CA LEU A 436 30.27 18.77 0.68
C LEU A 436 30.56 18.25 2.09
N VAL A 437 29.52 17.85 2.80
CA VAL A 437 29.65 17.07 4.03
C VAL A 437 29.33 15.64 3.69
N ASN A 438 30.34 14.78 3.71
CA ASN A 438 30.19 13.36 3.37
C ASN A 438 30.80 12.42 4.43
N PRO A 439 30.07 12.10 5.51
CA PRO A 439 30.60 11.33 6.64
C PRO A 439 31.26 10.00 6.24
N VAL A 440 30.68 9.27 5.27
CA VAL A 440 31.16 7.94 4.85
C VAL A 440 32.55 7.96 4.18
N MET A 441 33.06 9.13 3.79
CA MET A 441 34.43 9.26 3.27
C MET A 441 35.50 9.30 4.36
N PHE A 442 35.11 9.43 5.63
CA PHE A 442 36.03 9.65 6.74
C PHE A 442 35.93 8.52 7.76
N ALA A 443 37.01 7.75 7.93
CA ALA A 443 37.01 6.51 8.71
C ALA A 443 36.51 6.63 10.16
N VAL A 444 36.56 7.83 10.77
CA VAL A 444 36.01 8.06 12.11
C VAL A 444 34.48 8.13 12.08
N GLU A 445 33.91 8.79 11.08
CA GLU A 445 32.48 8.97 10.93
C GLU A 445 31.82 7.78 10.21
N ASP A 446 32.54 7.13 9.28
CA ASP A 446 32.13 5.86 8.67
C ASP A 446 31.92 4.74 9.70
N ALA A 447 32.62 4.80 10.85
CA ALA A 447 32.39 3.86 11.95
C ALA A 447 31.01 4.01 12.61
N HIS A 448 30.37 5.16 12.44
CA HIS A 448 29.03 5.49 12.92
C HIS A 448 27.96 5.39 11.81
N HIS A 449 28.38 5.08 10.58
CA HIS A 449 27.47 5.00 9.44
C HIS A 449 26.56 3.78 9.56
N ARG A 450 25.26 4.02 9.45
CA ARG A 450 24.23 3.00 9.43
C ARG A 450 23.43 3.10 8.12
N ILE A 451 23.17 1.95 7.50
CA ILE A 451 22.28 1.85 6.34
C ILE A 451 20.95 1.31 6.85
N GLU A 452 19.92 2.12 6.77
CA GLU A 452 18.54 1.73 7.06
C GLU A 452 17.79 1.43 5.77
N THR A 453 16.72 0.65 5.88
CA THR A 453 15.82 0.38 4.77
C THR A 453 14.43 0.98 4.96
N THR A 454 13.63 0.98 3.89
CA THR A 454 12.21 1.33 3.99
C THR A 454 11.48 0.43 4.98
N SER A 455 11.77 -0.88 5.00
CA SER A 455 11.17 -1.82 5.95
C SER A 455 11.55 -1.50 7.40
N ASP A 456 12.80 -1.09 7.64
CA ASP A 456 13.26 -0.72 8.99
C ASP A 456 12.49 0.51 9.53
N LEU A 457 12.23 1.50 8.66
CA LEU A 457 11.42 2.67 8.99
C LEU A 457 9.95 2.28 9.21
N GLU A 458 9.35 1.56 8.26
CA GLU A 458 7.94 1.14 8.27
C GLU A 458 7.59 0.37 9.55
N ALA A 459 8.47 -0.54 9.99
CA ALA A 459 8.31 -1.30 11.22
C ALA A 459 8.36 -0.44 12.51
N ARG A 460 8.64 0.85 12.40
CA ARG A 460 8.83 1.77 13.53
C ARG A 460 7.93 3.00 13.51
N ILE A 461 7.15 3.20 12.45
CA ILE A 461 6.24 4.34 12.35
C ILE A 461 4.79 3.85 12.27
N GLY A 462 3.90 4.51 13.00
CA GLY A 462 2.46 4.34 12.92
C GLY A 462 1.84 5.35 11.97
N ASN A 463 0.81 6.05 12.44
CA ASN A 463 0.26 7.19 11.72
C ASN A 463 1.13 8.43 11.94
N ILE A 464 1.86 8.84 10.91
CA ILE A 464 2.78 9.98 10.96
C ILE A 464 2.06 11.32 10.77
N GLY A 465 0.72 11.34 10.77
CA GLY A 465 -0.09 12.55 10.69
C GLY A 465 -0.30 13.00 9.25
N SER A 466 0.25 14.15 8.89
CA SER A 466 0.19 14.68 7.52
C SER A 466 1.42 15.53 7.15
N PRO A 467 2.65 15.01 7.28
CA PRO A 467 3.83 15.77 6.91
C PRO A 467 3.92 15.99 5.40
N ILE A 468 4.62 17.05 5.04
CA ILE A 468 5.25 17.18 3.72
C ILE A 468 6.72 16.74 3.86
N VAL A 469 7.17 15.82 3.01
CA VAL A 469 8.51 15.22 3.08
C VAL A 469 9.33 15.56 1.83
N LEU A 470 10.53 16.10 2.01
CA LEU A 470 11.50 16.35 0.93
C LEU A 470 12.70 15.41 1.05
N LEU A 471 12.81 14.46 0.12
CA LEU A 471 13.88 13.48 0.03
C LEU A 471 14.97 13.96 -0.93
N THR A 472 16.06 14.48 -0.38
CA THR A 472 17.28 14.89 -1.11
C THR A 472 18.30 13.75 -1.07
N ALA A 473 18.01 12.69 -1.82
CA ALA A 473 18.88 11.51 -1.90
C ALA A 473 18.71 10.79 -3.24
N CYS A 474 19.74 10.05 -3.65
CA CYS A 474 19.70 9.26 -4.86
C CYS A 474 18.65 8.14 -4.76
N LEU A 475 17.88 7.95 -5.83
CA LEU A 475 17.01 6.79 -6.07
C LEU A 475 15.82 6.57 -5.11
N LEU A 476 15.76 7.26 -3.96
CA LEU A 476 14.72 7.01 -2.96
C LEU A 476 13.30 7.31 -3.48
N GLY A 477 13.16 8.32 -4.34
CA GLY A 477 11.90 8.60 -5.04
C GLY A 477 11.55 7.60 -6.14
N GLY A 478 12.30 6.49 -6.28
CA GLY A 478 11.99 5.37 -7.19
C GLY A 478 11.87 4.05 -6.44
N SER A 479 12.00 4.08 -5.12
CA SER A 479 11.76 2.98 -4.19
C SER A 479 10.29 2.93 -3.76
N ARG A 480 9.94 1.99 -2.89
CA ARG A 480 8.65 1.97 -2.18
C ARG A 480 8.55 3.00 -1.04
N LEU A 481 9.64 3.69 -0.66
CA LEU A 481 9.65 4.67 0.44
C LEU A 481 8.58 5.77 0.31
N PRO A 482 8.38 6.43 -0.84
CA PRO A 482 7.34 7.44 -0.96
C PRO A 482 5.94 6.88 -0.75
N SER A 483 5.62 5.71 -1.30
CA SER A 483 4.32 5.06 -1.11
C SER A 483 4.08 4.71 0.37
N VAL A 484 5.07 4.11 1.04
CA VAL A 484 5.01 3.79 2.48
C VAL A 484 4.76 5.05 3.31
N LEU A 485 5.49 6.14 3.06
CA LEU A 485 5.26 7.39 3.79
C LEU A 485 3.83 7.93 3.56
N MET A 486 3.31 7.85 2.33
CA MET A 486 1.93 8.25 2.00
C MET A 486 0.88 7.36 2.68
N GLU A 487 1.11 6.04 2.75
CA GLU A 487 0.26 5.06 3.44
C GLU A 487 0.19 5.33 4.95
N HIS A 488 1.33 5.70 5.55
CA HIS A 488 1.44 6.03 6.96
C HIS A 488 0.94 7.44 7.33
N GLY A 489 0.65 8.32 6.38
CA GLY A 489 -0.03 9.60 6.66
C GLY A 489 0.48 10.80 5.88
N SER A 490 1.68 10.75 5.30
CA SER A 490 2.24 11.86 4.53
C SER A 490 1.25 12.33 3.46
N VAL A 491 1.11 13.66 3.32
CA VAL A 491 0.23 14.25 2.29
C VAL A 491 1.00 14.59 1.02
N ALA A 492 2.31 14.78 1.14
CA ALA A 492 3.20 14.98 0.01
C ALA A 492 4.59 14.43 0.30
N VAL A 493 5.17 13.70 -0.64
CA VAL A 493 6.56 13.26 -0.64
C VAL A 493 7.21 13.66 -1.96
N VAL A 494 8.26 14.46 -1.90
CA VAL A 494 9.06 14.88 -3.05
C VAL A 494 10.35 14.10 -3.03
N GLY A 495 10.67 13.35 -4.08
CA GLY A 495 11.88 12.53 -4.11
C GLY A 495 12.37 12.26 -5.52
N SER A 496 13.67 11.98 -5.66
CA SER A 496 14.23 11.64 -6.96
C SER A 496 14.21 10.12 -7.22
N PRO A 497 13.65 9.66 -8.35
CA PRO A 497 13.79 8.26 -8.77
C PRO A 497 15.18 7.94 -9.30
N ARG A 498 16.10 8.93 -9.34
CA ARG A 498 17.42 8.83 -9.96
C ARG A 498 18.53 9.41 -9.06
N THR A 499 19.78 9.22 -9.48
CA THR A 499 20.94 9.80 -8.79
C THR A 499 20.85 11.32 -8.86
N VAL A 500 21.25 11.97 -7.75
CA VAL A 500 21.28 13.42 -7.64
C VAL A 500 22.69 13.94 -7.43
N TYR A 501 22.97 15.15 -7.92
CA TYR A 501 24.19 15.87 -7.56
C TYR A 501 23.91 16.74 -6.33
N PHE A 502 24.83 16.72 -5.37
CA PHE A 502 24.65 17.43 -4.09
C PHE A 502 24.30 18.91 -4.23
N GLN A 503 25.06 19.67 -5.03
CA GLN A 503 24.86 21.12 -5.17
C GLN A 503 23.48 21.50 -5.76
N PRO A 504 23.10 21.01 -6.94
CA PRO A 504 21.80 21.38 -7.51
C PRO A 504 20.65 20.79 -6.68
N ALA A 505 20.77 19.59 -6.10
CA ALA A 505 19.70 18.98 -5.30
C ALA A 505 19.47 19.75 -3.99
N ALA A 506 20.55 20.22 -3.34
CA ALA A 506 20.48 21.10 -2.19
C ALA A 506 19.82 22.44 -2.54
N MET A 507 20.13 23.04 -3.69
CA MET A 507 19.48 24.28 -4.09
C MET A 507 17.98 24.07 -4.38
N LEU A 508 17.63 22.95 -5.01
CA LEU A 508 16.24 22.57 -5.25
C LEU A 508 15.46 22.44 -3.93
N SER A 509 16.01 21.72 -2.94
CA SER A 509 15.37 21.55 -1.63
C SER A 509 15.17 22.90 -0.92
N LEU A 510 16.13 23.82 -1.03
CA LEU A 510 16.03 25.16 -0.44
C LEU A 510 14.95 26.01 -1.10
N TYR A 511 14.86 26.03 -2.43
CA TYR A 511 13.81 26.78 -3.14
C TYR A 511 12.41 26.21 -2.85
N ILE A 512 12.27 24.88 -2.80
CA ILE A 512 11.00 24.26 -2.42
C ILE A 512 10.64 24.65 -0.99
N THR A 513 11.59 24.56 -0.05
CA THR A 513 11.37 24.95 1.36
C THR A 513 10.94 26.41 1.46
N GLU A 514 11.62 27.34 0.79
CA GLU A 514 11.28 28.77 0.77
C GLU A 514 9.86 29.04 0.25
N SER A 515 9.45 28.33 -0.81
CA SER A 515 8.10 28.40 -1.38
C SER A 515 7.05 27.81 -0.43
N LEU A 516 7.30 26.63 0.15
CA LEU A 516 6.38 25.96 1.06
C LEU A 516 6.12 26.79 2.32
N VAL A 517 7.16 27.33 2.95
CA VAL A 517 6.98 28.18 4.15
C VAL A 517 6.23 29.49 3.82
N SER A 518 6.11 29.83 2.53
CA SER A 518 5.29 30.93 2.02
C SER A 518 3.87 30.49 1.60
N ALA A 519 3.44 29.29 1.99
CA ALA A 519 2.16 28.69 1.67
C ALA A 519 1.90 28.53 0.16
N MET A 520 2.96 28.35 -0.63
CA MET A 520 2.84 27.95 -2.03
C MET A 520 2.52 26.44 -2.09
N PRO A 521 1.59 26.01 -2.98
CA PRO A 521 1.34 24.59 -3.23
C PRO A 521 2.60 23.82 -3.62
N VAL A 522 2.71 22.58 -3.14
CA VAL A 522 3.90 21.74 -3.29
C VAL A 522 4.20 21.41 -4.76
N GLY A 523 3.18 21.19 -5.59
CA GLY A 523 3.35 20.95 -7.02
C GLY A 523 3.99 22.13 -7.72
N ARG A 524 3.44 23.33 -7.48
CA ARG A 524 3.99 24.58 -8.02
C ARG A 524 5.37 24.91 -7.47
N ALA A 525 5.59 24.71 -6.18
CA ALA A 525 6.89 24.91 -5.54
C ALA A 525 7.97 24.03 -6.19
N LEU A 526 7.64 22.77 -6.50
CA LEU A 526 8.53 21.86 -7.21
C LEU A 526 8.80 22.31 -8.64
N SER A 527 7.76 22.59 -9.43
CA SER A 527 7.91 23.01 -10.84
C SER A 527 8.69 24.33 -10.96
N ASP A 528 8.35 25.36 -10.16
CA ASP A 528 9.06 26.64 -10.16
C ASP A 528 10.53 26.45 -9.76
N ALA A 529 10.82 25.65 -8.73
CA ALA A 529 12.19 25.41 -8.30
C ALA A 529 13.00 24.62 -9.35
N LEU A 530 12.40 23.64 -10.02
CA LEU A 530 13.05 22.90 -11.12
C LEU A 530 13.45 23.82 -12.27
N THR A 531 12.59 24.80 -12.63
CA THR A 531 12.90 25.77 -13.70
C THR A 531 14.09 26.67 -13.36
N LEU A 532 14.39 26.88 -12.07
CA LEU A 532 15.52 27.66 -11.59
C LEU A 532 16.82 26.86 -11.55
N VAL A 533 16.76 25.59 -11.15
CA VAL A 533 17.97 24.76 -10.95
C VAL A 533 18.40 23.98 -12.19
N SER A 534 17.50 23.77 -13.16
CA SER A 534 17.78 22.96 -14.35
C SER A 534 17.14 23.53 -15.61
N SER A 535 17.95 23.82 -16.63
CA SER A 535 17.47 24.30 -17.93
C SER A 535 16.68 23.24 -18.71
N ASP A 536 16.67 21.99 -18.26
CA ASP A 536 15.91 20.91 -18.87
C ASP A 536 14.44 20.89 -18.41
N TYR A 537 14.05 21.76 -17.49
CA TYR A 537 12.66 22.01 -17.10
C TYR A 537 12.23 23.45 -17.37
N SER A 538 12.92 24.17 -18.26
CA SER A 538 12.47 25.51 -18.66
C SER A 538 11.19 25.44 -19.49
N ASP A 539 10.38 26.49 -19.44
CA ASP A 539 9.19 26.65 -20.27
C ASP A 539 9.32 27.85 -21.24
N PRO A 540 9.43 27.63 -22.57
CA PRO A 540 9.55 26.33 -23.24
C PRO A 540 10.91 25.68 -23.01
N LEU A 541 11.03 24.38 -23.28
CA LEU A 541 12.27 23.63 -23.09
C LEU A 541 13.46 24.24 -23.86
N SER A 542 14.56 24.49 -23.14
CA SER A 542 15.75 25.14 -23.69
C SER A 542 16.37 24.31 -24.82
N SER A 543 16.78 24.99 -25.91
CA SER A 543 17.49 24.38 -27.05
C SER A 543 19.00 24.25 -26.84
N GLY A 544 19.52 24.62 -25.66
CA GLY A 544 20.94 24.54 -25.30
C GLY A 544 21.48 23.11 -25.16
N ASP A 545 22.80 23.02 -24.99
CA ASP A 545 23.55 21.76 -24.79
C ASP A 545 22.96 20.99 -23.58
N PRO A 546 22.44 19.77 -23.77
CA PRO A 546 21.79 19.01 -22.71
C PRO A 546 22.80 18.74 -21.62
N ARG A 547 22.52 19.30 -20.45
CA ARG A 547 23.35 19.07 -19.28
C ARG A 547 22.80 17.93 -18.42
N ASP A 548 21.50 17.59 -18.53
CA ASP A 548 20.75 16.60 -17.71
C ASP A 548 21.42 16.30 -16.38
N TYR A 549 21.65 17.37 -15.61
CA TYR A 549 22.33 17.29 -14.33
C TYR A 549 21.29 16.91 -13.28
N ALA A 550 21.04 15.60 -13.14
CA ALA A 550 20.70 14.90 -11.88
C ALA A 550 19.70 15.55 -10.90
N ASN A 551 18.73 16.36 -11.33
CA ASN A 551 17.77 17.02 -10.45
C ASN A 551 16.36 16.75 -10.95
N GLN A 552 15.81 15.62 -10.51
CA GLN A 552 14.61 15.04 -11.12
C GLN A 552 13.73 14.54 -10.01
N HIS A 553 13.15 15.45 -9.26
CA HIS A 553 12.25 15.09 -8.17
C HIS A 553 10.84 15.02 -8.72
N ILE A 554 10.08 14.02 -8.30
CA ILE A 554 8.66 13.90 -8.56
C ILE A 554 7.89 14.09 -7.26
N LEU A 555 6.64 14.49 -7.39
CA LEU A 555 5.71 14.65 -6.29
C LEU A 555 4.79 13.43 -6.20
N TYR A 556 4.83 12.76 -5.06
CA TYR A 556 3.81 11.84 -4.60
C TYR A 556 2.90 12.61 -3.65
N GLY A 557 1.62 12.71 -3.96
CA GLY A 557 0.64 13.55 -3.27
C GLY A 557 -0.09 14.47 -4.23
N ASP A 558 -1.08 15.16 -3.68
CA ASP A 558 -1.86 16.17 -4.39
C ASP A 558 -1.00 17.45 -4.58
N PRO A 559 -0.91 18.01 -5.80
CA PRO A 559 -0.09 19.20 -6.08
C PRO A 559 -0.56 20.46 -5.35
N ASP A 560 -1.83 20.55 -4.93
CA ASP A 560 -2.40 21.71 -4.25
C ASP A 560 -2.11 21.76 -2.73
N VAL A 561 -1.47 20.73 -2.18
CA VAL A 561 -1.11 20.68 -0.76
C VAL A 561 -0.13 21.80 -0.41
N ILE A 562 -0.40 22.52 0.68
CA ILE A 562 0.44 23.61 1.20
C ILE A 562 0.99 23.26 2.59
N LEU A 563 2.12 23.83 2.97
CA LEU A 563 2.59 23.81 4.35
C LEU A 563 1.88 24.92 5.15
N TYR A 564 1.10 24.53 6.17
CA TYR A 564 0.43 25.48 7.06
C TYR A 564 1.40 26.09 8.08
N ASN A 565 1.22 27.37 8.40
CA ASN A 565 2.04 28.06 9.40
C ASN A 565 1.48 27.84 10.81
N PRO A 566 2.30 27.40 11.80
CA PRO A 566 1.86 27.21 13.18
C PRO A 566 1.24 28.46 13.82
N SER A 567 1.62 29.67 13.40
CA SER A 567 1.04 30.91 13.94
C SER A 567 -0.40 31.15 13.49
N ASP A 568 -0.75 30.70 12.28
CA ASP A 568 -2.04 30.93 11.64
C ASP A 568 -2.97 29.71 11.75
N SER A 569 -2.40 28.52 11.96
CA SER A 569 -3.09 27.23 12.12
C SER A 569 -2.58 26.54 13.39
N PRO A 570 -2.87 27.07 14.59
CA PRO A 570 -2.38 26.50 15.84
C PRO A 570 -3.04 25.15 16.12
N HIS A 571 -2.35 24.31 16.88
CA HIS A 571 -2.88 23.01 17.32
C HIS A 571 -4.24 23.15 18.03
N VAL A 572 -5.16 22.26 17.69
CA VAL A 572 -6.53 22.13 18.20
C VAL A 572 -6.68 20.74 18.78
N ALA A 573 -7.02 20.68 20.07
CA ALA A 573 -7.29 19.41 20.73
C ALA A 573 -8.48 18.69 20.07
N THR A 574 -8.32 17.39 19.83
CA THR A 574 -9.39 16.53 19.32
C THR A 574 -10.51 16.41 20.35
N LEU A 575 -11.76 16.57 19.91
CA LEU A 575 -12.96 16.42 20.74
C LEU A 575 -13.81 15.28 20.19
N ASP A 576 -14.45 14.51 21.07
CA ASP A 576 -15.47 13.54 20.65
C ASP A 576 -16.65 14.31 20.01
N PRO A 577 -16.91 14.15 18.70
CA PRO A 577 -17.95 14.90 18.01
C PRO A 577 -19.34 14.65 18.57
N TYR A 578 -19.56 13.57 19.32
CA TYR A 578 -20.84 13.24 19.92
C TYR A 578 -20.99 13.74 21.37
N GLY A 579 -19.89 14.10 22.02
CA GLY A 579 -19.88 14.71 23.35
C GLY A 579 -20.05 16.24 23.32
N ILE A 580 -20.13 16.83 22.13
CA ILE A 580 -20.13 18.29 21.93
C ILE A 580 -21.39 18.77 21.20
N SER A 581 -21.82 19.97 21.56
CA SER A 581 -22.85 20.71 20.82
C SER A 581 -22.20 21.96 20.22
N LEU A 582 -22.14 22.02 18.90
CA LEU A 582 -21.58 23.11 18.12
C LEU A 582 -22.72 24.04 17.67
N ASP A 583 -22.84 25.22 18.28
CA ASP A 583 -23.91 26.20 17.99
C ASP A 583 -25.35 25.63 18.05
N GLY A 584 -25.57 24.66 18.94
CA GLY A 584 -26.85 23.97 19.11
C GLY A 584 -27.06 22.79 18.15
N HIS A 585 -26.08 22.49 17.30
CA HIS A 585 -26.00 21.25 16.52
C HIS A 585 -25.14 20.23 17.26
N THR A 586 -25.72 19.09 17.59
CA THR A 586 -24.94 17.91 17.99
C THR A 586 -24.65 17.12 16.71
N PRO A 587 -23.38 16.93 16.29
CA PRO A 587 -23.05 16.05 15.19
C PRO A 587 -23.75 14.68 15.35
N GLY A 588 -24.44 14.22 14.30
CA GLY A 588 -25.25 12.99 14.35
C GLY A 588 -26.70 13.14 14.85
N SER A 589 -27.15 14.33 15.28
CA SER A 589 -28.50 14.59 15.84
C SER A 589 -29.70 14.36 14.91
N GLY A 590 -29.51 13.77 13.73
CA GLY A 590 -30.59 13.33 12.83
C GLY A 590 -30.98 11.86 13.00
N THR A 591 -30.11 11.05 13.60
CA THR A 591 -30.27 9.61 13.76
C THR A 591 -30.00 9.23 15.21
N ARG A 592 -30.98 8.64 15.87
CA ARG A 592 -30.83 8.24 17.27
C ARG A 592 -29.76 7.15 17.40
N PRO A 593 -28.82 7.26 18.35
CA PRO A 593 -27.65 6.39 18.41
C PRO A 593 -28.01 4.93 18.73
N ILE A 594 -29.12 4.71 19.44
CA ILE A 594 -29.52 3.39 19.90
C ILE A 594 -30.75 2.92 19.13
N VAL A 595 -30.75 1.65 18.77
CA VAL A 595 -31.89 1.00 18.12
C VAL A 595 -32.30 -0.22 18.91
N GLY A 596 -33.60 -0.31 19.21
CA GLY A 596 -34.22 -1.55 19.65
C GLY A 596 -34.90 -2.28 18.48
N LEU A 597 -34.67 -3.58 18.35
CA LEU A 597 -35.42 -4.47 17.46
C LEU A 597 -36.27 -5.41 18.31
N GLY A 598 -37.57 -5.47 18.05
CA GLY A 598 -38.44 -6.36 18.82
C GLY A 598 -39.87 -6.43 18.33
N SER A 599 -40.74 -6.97 19.19
CA SER A 599 -42.17 -7.13 18.93
C SER A 599 -43.04 -6.76 20.14
N SER A 600 -42.42 -6.29 21.24
CA SER A 600 -43.11 -5.93 22.48
C SER A 600 -42.90 -4.45 22.87
N SER A 601 -43.60 -3.98 23.90
CA SER A 601 -43.36 -2.63 24.45
C SER A 601 -42.21 -2.58 25.46
N TYR A 602 -41.68 -3.73 25.89
CA TYR A 602 -40.73 -3.81 26.99
C TYR A 602 -39.43 -3.05 26.71
N LEU A 603 -38.73 -3.38 25.61
CA LEU A 603 -37.50 -2.70 25.24
C LEU A 603 -37.67 -1.18 25.04
N PRO A 604 -38.63 -0.67 24.24
CA PRO A 604 -38.80 0.77 24.06
C PRO A 604 -39.26 1.50 25.34
N ASP A 605 -40.10 0.88 26.18
CA ASP A 605 -40.47 1.43 27.49
C ASP A 605 -39.24 1.56 28.41
N MET A 606 -38.36 0.54 28.38
CA MET A 606 -37.12 0.52 29.16
C MET A 606 -36.14 1.59 28.68
N LEU A 607 -35.88 1.69 27.37
CA LEU A 607 -35.00 2.71 26.78
C LEU A 607 -35.49 4.13 27.08
N THR A 608 -36.82 4.34 27.02
CA THR A 608 -37.44 5.61 27.43
C THR A 608 -37.19 5.90 28.91
N SER A 609 -37.28 4.89 29.77
CA SER A 609 -37.06 5.06 31.22
C SER A 609 -35.60 5.38 31.58
N LEU A 610 -34.63 4.92 30.78
CA LEU A 610 -33.21 5.29 30.90
C LEU A 610 -32.92 6.70 30.35
N SER A 611 -33.91 7.37 29.77
CA SER A 611 -33.75 8.66 29.09
C SER A 611 -32.73 8.60 27.94
N VAL A 612 -32.68 7.47 27.25
CA VAL A 612 -31.78 7.22 26.12
C VAL A 612 -32.48 7.55 24.81
N GLU A 613 -31.79 8.26 23.92
CA GLU A 613 -32.29 8.52 22.58
C GLU A 613 -32.25 7.24 21.73
N HIS A 614 -33.43 6.73 21.37
CA HIS A 614 -33.55 5.49 20.63
C HIS A 614 -34.63 5.51 19.54
N ASP A 615 -34.40 4.74 18.49
CA ASP A 615 -35.45 4.28 17.58
C ASP A 615 -35.84 2.85 17.94
N TYR A 616 -37.06 2.45 17.55
CA TYR A 616 -37.55 1.09 17.73
C TYR A 616 -38.20 0.59 16.45
N TYR A 617 -37.80 -0.60 16.02
CA TYR A 617 -38.32 -1.22 14.81
C TYR A 617 -38.90 -2.60 15.10
N GLU A 618 -40.01 -2.84 14.42
CA GLU A 618 -40.68 -4.13 14.29
C GLU A 618 -40.50 -4.61 12.84
N VAL A 619 -40.85 -5.87 12.56
CA VAL A 619 -40.83 -6.41 11.18
C VAL A 619 -41.63 -5.52 10.20
N SER A 620 -42.66 -4.83 10.70
CA SER A 620 -43.52 -3.97 9.87
C SER A 620 -42.85 -2.69 9.35
N ASN A 621 -41.77 -2.21 9.95
CA ASN A 621 -41.07 -0.97 9.59
C ASN A 621 -39.54 -1.12 9.47
N TYR A 622 -39.06 -2.35 9.35
CA TYR A 622 -37.64 -2.71 9.36
C TYR A 622 -36.79 -2.09 8.23
N SER A 623 -37.36 -1.79 7.06
CA SER A 623 -36.57 -1.23 5.93
C SER A 623 -35.83 0.06 6.29
N ASP A 624 -36.43 0.89 7.15
CA ASP A 624 -35.85 2.15 7.60
C ASP A 624 -34.64 1.94 8.52
N PHE A 625 -34.58 0.80 9.22
CA PHE A 625 -33.45 0.43 10.07
C PHE A 625 -32.20 0.18 9.23
N LEU A 626 -32.28 -0.67 8.20
CA LEU A 626 -31.13 -1.02 7.37
C LEU A 626 -30.51 0.21 6.69
N HIS A 627 -31.33 1.11 6.15
CA HIS A 627 -30.86 2.33 5.50
C HIS A 627 -30.07 3.27 6.42
N LEU A 628 -30.27 3.15 7.74
CA LEU A 628 -29.64 4.01 8.74
C LEU A 628 -28.65 3.25 9.62
N LEU A 629 -28.43 1.94 9.37
CA LEU A 629 -27.66 1.05 10.24
C LEU A 629 -26.23 1.58 10.47
N PHE A 630 -25.55 1.99 9.40
CA PHE A 630 -24.19 2.53 9.45
C PHE A 630 -24.04 3.82 10.29
N LEU A 631 -25.15 4.50 10.63
CA LEU A 631 -25.16 5.70 11.49
C LEU A 631 -25.49 5.38 12.96
N ARG A 632 -25.78 4.13 13.30
CA ARG A 632 -26.17 3.72 14.67
C ARG A 632 -24.93 3.37 15.49
N ARG A 633 -25.01 3.53 16.81
CA ARG A 633 -23.94 3.13 17.75
C ARG A 633 -24.20 1.75 18.34
N CYS A 634 -25.44 1.48 18.73
CA CYS A 634 -25.82 0.21 19.34
C CYS A 634 -27.18 -0.27 18.85
N VAL A 635 -27.25 -1.53 18.47
CA VAL A 635 -28.46 -2.27 18.10
C VAL A 635 -28.69 -3.35 19.14
N VAL A 636 -29.82 -3.29 19.83
CA VAL A 636 -30.24 -4.28 20.82
C VAL A 636 -31.47 -5.02 20.30
N VAL A 637 -31.36 -6.34 20.18
CA VAL A 637 -32.49 -7.22 19.83
C VAL A 637 -33.12 -7.74 21.12
N GLU A 638 -34.43 -7.54 21.22
CA GLU A 638 -35.24 -7.93 22.35
C GLU A 638 -35.22 -9.47 22.57
N PRO A 639 -35.21 -9.95 23.84
CA PRO A 639 -35.28 -11.38 24.13
C PRO A 639 -36.41 -12.12 23.41
N GLY A 640 -36.07 -13.16 22.65
CA GLY A 640 -37.03 -14.03 21.98
C GLY A 640 -37.60 -13.50 20.67
N THR A 641 -37.17 -12.33 20.17
CA THR A 641 -37.68 -11.76 18.91
C THR A 641 -36.72 -11.91 17.73
N ALA A 642 -35.47 -12.34 17.96
CA ALA A 642 -34.44 -12.45 16.93
C ALA A 642 -34.83 -13.37 15.74
N SER A 643 -35.66 -14.39 15.97
CA SER A 643 -36.20 -15.23 14.88
C SER A 643 -37.21 -14.50 14.00
N GLU A 644 -37.93 -13.51 14.53
CA GLU A 644 -38.96 -12.78 13.79
C GLU A 644 -38.36 -11.94 12.65
N PHE A 645 -37.11 -11.50 12.80
CA PHE A 645 -36.36 -10.71 11.81
C PHE A 645 -35.51 -11.54 10.86
N SER A 646 -35.57 -12.88 10.93
CA SER A 646 -34.61 -13.72 10.21
C SER A 646 -34.72 -13.61 8.69
N SER A 647 -35.93 -13.39 8.15
CA SER A 647 -36.11 -13.19 6.70
C SER A 647 -35.46 -11.91 6.19
N GLU A 648 -35.52 -10.86 7.00
CA GLU A 648 -35.07 -9.51 6.66
C GLU A 648 -33.57 -9.34 6.87
N LEU A 649 -33.02 -9.92 7.95
CA LEU A 649 -31.59 -9.86 8.27
C LEU A 649 -30.76 -10.77 7.34
N ALA A 650 -31.31 -11.90 6.88
CA ALA A 650 -30.58 -12.84 6.02
C ALA A 650 -30.20 -12.24 4.66
N SER A 651 -30.95 -11.25 4.15
CA SER A 651 -30.59 -10.54 2.92
C SER A 651 -29.57 -9.41 3.10
N SER A 652 -29.21 -9.09 4.35
CA SER A 652 -28.34 -7.96 4.72
C SER A 652 -27.17 -8.40 5.60
N GLU A 653 -26.73 -9.64 5.44
CA GLU A 653 -25.58 -10.20 6.16
C GLU A 653 -24.33 -9.33 6.00
N SER A 654 -24.05 -8.85 4.78
CA SER A 654 -22.94 -7.93 4.51
C SER A 654 -23.08 -6.60 5.24
N ASP A 655 -24.28 -6.01 5.25
CA ASP A 655 -24.52 -4.72 5.91
C ASP A 655 -24.30 -4.82 7.43
N ILE A 656 -24.68 -5.95 8.03
CA ILE A 656 -24.47 -6.23 9.46
C ILE A 656 -22.98 -6.45 9.75
N MET A 657 -22.29 -7.17 8.88
CA MET A 657 -20.86 -7.41 9.02
C MET A 657 -20.07 -6.10 8.90
N ASP A 658 -20.38 -5.28 7.91
CA ASP A 658 -19.78 -3.95 7.71
C ASP A 658 -20.08 -3.04 8.90
N TYR A 659 -21.33 -3.03 9.37
CA TYR A 659 -21.74 -2.27 10.55
C TYR A 659 -20.91 -2.61 11.79
N VAL A 660 -20.82 -3.88 12.16
CA VAL A 660 -20.09 -4.28 13.37
C VAL A 660 -18.59 -4.08 13.15
N SER A 661 -18.04 -4.52 12.01
CA SER A 661 -16.60 -4.35 11.73
C SER A 661 -16.15 -2.88 11.73
N GLY A 662 -17.04 -1.98 11.30
CA GLY A 662 -16.82 -0.53 11.25
C GLY A 662 -17.05 0.23 12.56
N GLY A 663 -17.33 -0.46 13.68
CA GLY A 663 -17.48 0.17 15.01
C GLY A 663 -18.86 0.06 15.64
N GLY A 664 -19.83 -0.52 14.94
CA GLY A 664 -21.17 -0.76 15.46
C GLY A 664 -21.19 -1.79 16.59
N THR A 665 -22.12 -1.63 17.53
CA THR A 665 -22.37 -2.60 18.60
C THR A 665 -23.68 -3.35 18.34
N LEU A 666 -23.64 -4.68 18.20
CA LEU A 666 -24.81 -5.54 18.04
C LEU A 666 -24.97 -6.45 19.25
N ILE A 667 -26.14 -6.41 19.90
CA ILE A 667 -26.45 -7.22 21.07
C ILE A 667 -27.75 -7.97 20.83
N VAL A 668 -27.69 -9.29 20.84
CA VAL A 668 -28.85 -10.17 20.67
C VAL A 668 -29.15 -10.87 21.97
N LEU A 669 -30.27 -10.51 22.61
CA LEU A 669 -30.68 -11.10 23.88
C LEU A 669 -31.67 -12.25 23.65
N GLY A 670 -31.71 -13.22 24.57
CA GLY A 670 -32.69 -14.31 24.57
C GLY A 670 -32.75 -15.14 23.28
N VAL A 671 -31.60 -15.50 22.72
CA VAL A 671 -31.48 -16.41 21.57
C VAL A 671 -32.07 -17.76 21.95
N SER A 672 -33.17 -18.14 21.30
CA SER A 672 -33.93 -19.36 21.57
C SER A 672 -33.99 -20.32 20.38
N ASN A 673 -33.34 -19.96 19.28
CA ASN A 673 -33.25 -20.73 18.04
C ASN A 673 -31.97 -20.37 17.28
N GLU A 674 -31.65 -21.15 16.25
CA GLU A 674 -30.54 -20.88 15.35
C GLU A 674 -30.74 -19.56 14.58
N LEU A 675 -29.69 -18.75 14.46
CA LEU A 675 -29.71 -17.43 13.81
C LEU A 675 -29.02 -17.52 12.44
N ALA A 676 -29.76 -17.97 11.43
CA ALA A 676 -29.21 -18.21 10.08
C ALA A 676 -28.70 -16.95 9.36
N TRP A 677 -29.01 -15.76 9.89
CA TRP A 677 -28.59 -14.46 9.34
C TRP A 677 -27.31 -13.91 9.98
N LEU A 678 -26.79 -14.54 11.04
CA LEU A 678 -25.60 -14.08 11.74
C LEU A 678 -24.35 -14.41 10.89
N PRO A 679 -23.54 -13.42 10.48
CA PRO A 679 -22.34 -13.67 9.67
C PRO A 679 -21.28 -14.54 10.37
N TRP A 680 -21.26 -14.51 11.71
CA TRP A 680 -20.27 -15.21 12.51
C TRP A 680 -20.73 -16.61 12.91
N PRO A 681 -19.85 -17.63 12.86
CA PRO A 681 -20.19 -19.00 13.23
C PRO A 681 -20.75 -19.11 14.65
N LEU A 682 -21.97 -19.64 14.79
CA LEU A 682 -22.58 -19.93 16.06
C LEU A 682 -23.69 -20.98 15.90
N SER A 683 -23.63 -22.06 16.66
CA SER A 683 -24.71 -23.05 16.72
C SER A 683 -25.44 -23.01 18.05
N TYR A 684 -26.77 -22.96 18.00
CA TYR A 684 -27.65 -23.00 19.16
C TYR A 684 -28.17 -24.42 19.40
N THR A 685 -28.03 -24.91 20.62
CA THR A 685 -28.59 -26.19 21.06
C THR A 685 -29.74 -25.95 22.07
N PRO A 686 -30.97 -26.37 21.76
CA PRO A 686 -32.12 -26.15 22.64
C PRO A 686 -32.03 -27.00 23.93
N SER A 687 -32.42 -26.41 25.05
CA SER A 687 -32.56 -27.08 26.35
C SER A 687 -33.78 -26.53 27.10
N ALA A 688 -34.22 -27.20 28.17
CA ALA A 688 -35.31 -26.68 28.99
C ALA A 688 -34.84 -25.46 29.79
N VAL A 689 -35.74 -24.49 30.00
CA VAL A 689 -35.46 -23.32 30.84
C VAL A 689 -34.91 -23.75 32.20
N ALA A 690 -33.74 -23.23 32.54
CA ALA A 690 -33.05 -23.46 33.80
C ALA A 690 -32.65 -22.13 34.43
N SER A 691 -32.34 -22.16 35.73
CA SER A 691 -32.02 -20.98 36.50
C SER A 691 -30.60 -21.03 37.07
N GLY A 692 -29.89 -19.92 36.95
CA GLY A 692 -28.52 -19.79 37.38
C GLY A 692 -27.52 -20.07 36.26
N ILE A 693 -26.56 -19.16 36.11
CA ILE A 693 -25.44 -19.25 35.18
C ILE A 693 -24.12 -19.13 35.98
N GLU A 694 -23.02 -19.59 35.42
CA GLU A 694 -21.68 -19.37 35.97
C GLU A 694 -20.99 -18.25 35.17
N LEU A 695 -20.69 -17.13 35.83
CA LEU A 695 -19.95 -16.02 35.20
C LEU A 695 -18.48 -16.42 35.06
N VAL A 696 -17.98 -16.40 33.83
CA VAL A 696 -16.58 -16.72 33.50
C VAL A 696 -15.73 -15.46 33.57
N ASP A 697 -16.25 -14.35 33.05
CA ASP A 697 -15.60 -13.05 33.10
C ASP A 697 -16.52 -12.01 33.71
N SER A 698 -16.64 -12.03 35.05
CA SER A 698 -17.49 -11.09 35.77
C SER A 698 -17.02 -9.64 35.67
N THR A 699 -15.80 -9.38 35.20
CA THR A 699 -15.24 -8.03 35.06
C THR A 699 -15.57 -7.37 33.73
N HIS A 700 -15.97 -8.15 32.73
CA HIS A 700 -16.35 -7.65 31.41
C HIS A 700 -17.43 -6.54 31.50
N PRO A 701 -17.28 -5.40 30.80
CA PRO A 701 -18.17 -4.25 30.97
C PRO A 701 -19.66 -4.55 30.73
N LEU A 702 -20.00 -5.44 29.79
CA LEU A 702 -21.39 -5.90 29.58
C LEU A 702 -22.02 -6.52 30.84
N LEU A 703 -21.21 -7.07 31.76
CA LEU A 703 -21.64 -7.70 33.01
C LEU A 703 -21.47 -6.81 34.25
N SER A 704 -20.66 -5.75 34.16
CA SER A 704 -20.22 -4.96 35.32
C SER A 704 -20.50 -3.45 35.22
N VAL A 705 -20.78 -2.92 34.02
CA VAL A 705 -20.93 -1.47 33.76
C VAL A 705 -22.24 -1.15 33.06
N PRO A 706 -23.08 -0.24 33.59
CA PRO A 706 -22.91 0.45 34.88
C PRO A 706 -23.29 -0.42 36.09
N ASN A 707 -23.83 -1.61 35.88
CA ASN A 707 -24.34 -2.48 36.93
C ASN A 707 -23.65 -3.84 36.96
N GLU A 708 -23.43 -4.36 38.17
CA GLU A 708 -23.03 -5.76 38.39
C GLU A 708 -24.24 -6.69 38.20
N LEU A 709 -24.19 -7.53 37.16
CA LEU A 709 -25.26 -8.47 36.84
C LEU A 709 -25.22 -9.73 37.71
N SER A 710 -26.39 -10.26 38.05
CA SER A 710 -26.49 -11.45 38.89
C SER A 710 -26.25 -12.73 38.09
N ALA A 711 -25.57 -13.70 38.70
CA ALA A 711 -25.47 -15.07 38.21
C ALA A 711 -26.80 -15.86 38.32
N THR A 712 -27.86 -15.29 38.92
CA THR A 712 -29.14 -15.98 39.17
C THR A 712 -30.19 -15.77 38.08
N VAL A 713 -29.76 -15.65 36.82
CA VAL A 713 -30.64 -15.38 35.67
C VAL A 713 -31.10 -16.69 35.03
N ASP A 714 -32.33 -16.71 34.51
CA ASP A 714 -32.85 -17.85 33.77
C ASP A 714 -32.25 -17.89 32.35
N TYR A 715 -32.06 -19.08 31.79
CA TYR A 715 -31.55 -19.26 30.43
C TYR A 715 -32.26 -20.42 29.73
N GLU A 716 -32.30 -20.41 28.40
CA GLU A 716 -32.89 -21.46 27.56
C GLU A 716 -31.91 -21.87 26.45
N GLY A 717 -31.50 -23.14 26.42
CA GLY A 717 -30.48 -23.62 25.50
C GLY A 717 -29.05 -23.20 25.87
N HIS A 718 -28.11 -23.44 24.95
CA HIS A 718 -26.72 -22.97 25.02
C HIS A 718 -26.10 -22.94 23.62
N PHE A 719 -24.91 -22.38 23.50
CA PHE A 719 -24.12 -22.40 22.27
C PHE A 719 -23.17 -23.59 22.26
N SER A 720 -23.23 -24.45 21.24
CA SER A 720 -22.41 -25.67 21.16
C SER A 720 -21.10 -25.47 20.41
N ASP A 721 -21.08 -24.54 19.44
CA ASP A 721 -19.94 -24.30 18.55
C ASP A 721 -19.79 -22.78 18.28
N PRO A 722 -19.47 -21.96 19.30
CA PRO A 722 -19.21 -20.55 19.08
C PRO A 722 -17.93 -20.36 18.24
N TRP A 723 -17.92 -19.34 17.40
CA TRP A 723 -16.72 -18.85 16.74
C TRP A 723 -15.56 -18.69 17.74
N ALA A 724 -14.36 -19.10 17.34
CA ALA A 724 -13.19 -19.15 18.21
C ALA A 724 -12.77 -17.79 18.82
N ASN A 725 -13.22 -16.69 18.22
CA ASN A 725 -12.94 -15.34 18.71
C ASN A 725 -14.01 -14.81 19.69
N PHE A 726 -15.01 -15.63 20.04
CA PHE A 726 -15.95 -15.26 21.10
C PHE A 726 -15.33 -15.46 22.49
N SER A 727 -15.32 -14.38 23.26
CA SER A 727 -15.17 -14.36 24.71
C SER A 727 -16.41 -14.99 25.35
N VAL A 728 -16.23 -16.11 26.04
CA VAL A 728 -17.29 -16.72 26.85
C VAL A 728 -17.42 -15.93 28.15
N LEU A 729 -18.52 -15.21 28.32
CA LEU A 729 -18.76 -14.38 29.50
C LEU A 729 -19.50 -15.15 30.59
N ALA A 730 -20.38 -16.08 30.21
CA ALA A 730 -21.08 -16.96 31.15
C ALA A 730 -21.39 -18.34 30.54
N THR A 731 -21.53 -19.35 31.40
CA THR A 731 -21.86 -20.73 31.02
C THR A 731 -23.05 -21.29 31.81
N ASP A 732 -23.63 -22.38 31.33
CA ASP A 732 -24.57 -23.24 32.09
C ASP A 732 -23.86 -24.21 33.06
N GLY A 733 -22.57 -23.98 33.33
CA GLY A 733 -21.65 -24.87 34.05
C GLY A 733 -20.79 -25.75 33.13
N ALA A 734 -21.11 -25.85 31.84
CA ALA A 734 -20.27 -26.54 30.86
C ALA A 734 -20.24 -25.86 29.48
N ASN A 735 -21.36 -25.28 29.05
CA ASN A 735 -21.53 -24.73 27.71
C ASN A 735 -21.79 -23.21 27.78
N PRO A 736 -21.28 -22.42 26.82
CA PRO A 736 -21.53 -20.99 26.76
C PRO A 736 -23.02 -20.63 26.66
N VAL A 737 -23.46 -19.68 27.47
CA VAL A 737 -24.83 -19.11 27.43
C VAL A 737 -24.82 -17.61 27.15
N LEU A 738 -23.68 -16.95 27.35
CA LEU A 738 -23.43 -15.56 26.96
C LEU A 738 -22.02 -15.46 26.36
N VAL A 739 -21.94 -14.96 25.14
CA VAL A 739 -20.68 -14.74 24.42
C VAL A 739 -20.61 -13.30 23.91
N ALA A 740 -19.40 -12.75 23.85
CA ALA A 740 -19.12 -11.44 23.27
C ALA A 740 -17.83 -11.48 22.44
N ALA A 741 -17.71 -10.62 21.44
CA ALA A 741 -16.50 -10.48 20.65
C ALA A 741 -16.32 -9.02 20.20
N THR A 742 -15.07 -8.63 20.05
CA THR A 742 -14.69 -7.46 19.27
C THR A 742 -14.43 -7.92 17.83
N VAL A 743 -15.07 -7.26 16.85
CA VAL A 743 -14.91 -7.57 15.43
C VAL A 743 -14.55 -6.29 14.71
N GLY A 744 -13.37 -6.24 14.08
CA GLY A 744 -12.82 -4.96 13.62
C GLY A 744 -12.69 -4.01 14.81
N VAL A 745 -13.34 -2.85 14.74
CA VAL A 745 -13.41 -1.88 15.85
C VAL A 745 -14.77 -1.85 16.56
N GLY A 746 -15.72 -2.72 16.18
CA GLY A 746 -17.02 -2.81 16.84
C GLY A 746 -17.21 -4.08 17.66
N LYS A 747 -18.45 -4.31 18.09
CA LYS A 747 -18.77 -5.24 19.17
C LYS A 747 -19.98 -6.10 18.87
N LEU A 748 -19.92 -7.34 19.32
CA LEU A 748 -21.00 -8.31 19.16
C LEU A 748 -21.22 -9.04 20.48
N ALA A 749 -22.48 -9.17 20.92
CA ALA A 749 -22.83 -10.03 22.05
C ALA A 749 -24.10 -10.84 21.75
N LEU A 750 -24.07 -12.12 22.14
CA LEU A 750 -25.18 -13.05 21.96
C LEU A 750 -25.46 -13.75 23.29
N SER A 751 -26.72 -13.73 23.72
CA SER A 751 -27.14 -14.33 24.99
C SER A 751 -28.34 -15.25 24.80
N THR A 752 -28.28 -16.43 25.42
CA THR A 752 -29.44 -17.32 25.63
C THR A 752 -30.18 -17.03 26.94
N THR A 753 -29.73 -16.02 27.70
CA THR A 753 -30.33 -15.66 28.98
C THR A 753 -31.61 -14.86 28.80
N HIS A 754 -32.57 -15.09 29.70
CA HIS A 754 -33.88 -14.43 29.77
C HIS A 754 -34.04 -13.73 31.12
N PRO A 755 -33.30 -12.64 31.38
CA PRO A 755 -33.43 -11.91 32.63
C PRO A 755 -34.84 -11.33 32.76
N ALA A 756 -35.36 -11.33 34.00
CA ALA A 756 -36.71 -10.84 34.31
C ALA A 756 -36.67 -9.80 35.44
N GLY A 757 -37.67 -8.91 35.45
CA GLY A 757 -37.82 -7.88 36.48
C GLY A 757 -36.61 -6.95 36.54
N VAL A 758 -36.05 -6.75 37.74
CA VAL A 758 -34.91 -5.83 37.96
C VAL A 758 -33.69 -6.26 37.14
N GLN A 759 -33.40 -7.56 37.05
CA GLN A 759 -32.23 -8.04 36.30
C GLN A 759 -32.34 -7.76 34.80
N ALA A 760 -33.56 -7.78 34.25
CA ALA A 760 -33.79 -7.45 32.85
C ALA A 760 -33.42 -5.98 32.59
N ASN A 761 -33.86 -5.08 33.48
CA ASN A 761 -33.59 -3.65 33.36
C ASN A 761 -32.09 -3.35 33.46
N LEU A 762 -31.38 -3.99 34.41
CA LEU A 762 -29.93 -3.83 34.54
C LEU A 762 -29.18 -4.37 33.31
N THR A 763 -29.65 -5.49 32.73
CA THR A 763 -29.06 -6.07 31.52
C THR A 763 -29.21 -5.13 30.33
N VAL A 764 -30.40 -4.53 30.15
CA VAL A 764 -30.64 -3.55 29.08
C VAL A 764 -29.80 -2.29 29.28
N GLU A 765 -29.69 -1.80 30.52
CA GLU A 765 -28.86 -0.63 30.84
C GLU A 765 -27.37 -0.88 30.53
N ASN A 766 -26.82 -2.03 30.94
CA ASN A 766 -25.46 -2.42 30.56
C ASN A 766 -25.30 -2.54 29.03
N ALA A 767 -26.26 -3.18 28.35
CA ALA A 767 -26.22 -3.36 26.90
C ALA A 767 -26.15 -2.01 26.15
N VAL A 768 -26.93 -1.02 26.55
CA VAL A 768 -26.92 0.29 25.89
C VAL A 768 -25.76 1.19 26.29
N SER A 769 -25.08 0.93 27.40
CA SER A 769 -23.84 1.62 27.78
C SER A 769 -22.57 0.94 27.26
N TRP A 770 -22.68 -0.29 26.76
CA TRP A 770 -21.52 -1.12 26.40
C TRP A 770 -20.73 -0.56 25.21
N PHE A 771 -21.40 0.11 24.27
CA PHE A 771 -20.72 0.68 23.09
C PHE A 771 -19.69 1.76 23.46
N GLU A 772 -19.79 2.38 24.64
CA GLU A 772 -18.86 3.42 25.13
C GLU A 772 -17.63 2.84 25.84
N GLN A 773 -17.64 1.54 26.13
CA GLN A 773 -16.56 0.91 26.89
C GLN A 773 -15.37 0.62 25.96
N PRO A 774 -14.12 0.64 26.43
CA PRO A 774 -12.99 0.31 25.58
C PRO A 774 -12.87 -1.22 25.35
N SER A 775 -12.31 -1.63 24.22
CA SER A 775 -12.00 -3.04 23.92
C SER A 775 -10.49 -3.27 23.92
N LEU A 776 -10.05 -4.47 24.31
CA LEU A 776 -8.68 -4.91 24.08
C LEU A 776 -8.48 -5.31 22.62
N ILE A 777 -7.44 -4.79 21.96
CA ILE A 777 -7.10 -5.11 20.57
C ILE A 777 -5.65 -5.61 20.49
N LEU A 778 -5.43 -6.68 19.73
CA LEU A 778 -4.10 -7.02 19.23
C LEU A 778 -3.82 -6.14 18.02
N ASP A 779 -3.07 -5.06 18.26
CA ASP A 779 -2.71 -4.04 17.28
C ASP A 779 -1.69 -4.56 16.27
N GLU A 780 -0.64 -5.21 16.78
CA GLU A 780 0.48 -5.68 15.99
C GLU A 780 1.00 -7.02 16.50
N ILE A 781 1.45 -7.87 15.59
CA ILE A 781 2.16 -9.11 15.90
C ILE A 781 3.32 -9.33 14.92
N SER A 782 4.51 -9.63 15.45
CA SER A 782 5.70 -9.91 14.65
C SER A 782 6.50 -11.08 15.20
N THR A 783 7.35 -11.66 14.34
CA THR A 783 8.27 -12.73 14.71
C THR A 783 9.70 -12.34 14.36
N ASN A 784 10.68 -12.79 15.14
CA ASN A 784 12.08 -12.47 14.89
C ASN A 784 12.68 -13.16 13.63
N GLN A 785 11.97 -14.11 13.02
CA GLN A 785 12.42 -14.85 11.85
C GLN A 785 11.24 -15.53 11.13
N GLU A 786 11.25 -15.52 9.79
CA GLU A 786 10.22 -16.19 8.99
C GLU A 786 10.48 -17.69 8.79
N ILE A 787 11.76 -18.09 8.65
CA ILE A 787 12.15 -19.48 8.44
C ILE A 787 12.55 -20.09 9.78
N ILE A 788 11.65 -20.88 10.36
CA ILE A 788 11.85 -21.53 11.66
C ILE A 788 12.19 -22.99 11.46
N TRP A 789 13.34 -23.42 11.97
CA TRP A 789 13.76 -24.81 12.05
C TRP A 789 13.50 -25.39 13.45
N GLU A 790 13.37 -26.70 13.49
CA GLU A 790 13.35 -27.48 14.72
C GLU A 790 14.61 -27.19 15.56
N GLY A 791 14.42 -26.70 16.78
CA GLY A 791 15.48 -26.28 17.70
C GLY A 791 15.83 -24.80 17.65
N ASP A 792 15.16 -24.00 16.82
CA ASP A 792 15.33 -22.54 16.82
C ASP A 792 14.59 -21.88 17.99
N ARG A 793 15.11 -20.75 18.46
CA ARG A 793 14.43 -19.87 19.41
C ARG A 793 13.59 -18.86 18.63
N VAL A 794 12.28 -18.86 18.86
CA VAL A 794 11.35 -17.93 18.22
C VAL A 794 10.86 -16.93 19.24
N ILE A 795 10.96 -15.65 18.90
CA ILE A 795 10.44 -14.53 19.69
C ILE A 795 9.26 -13.97 18.91
N VAL A 796 8.09 -14.00 19.53
CA VAL A 796 6.86 -13.40 19.03
C VAL A 796 6.59 -12.15 19.85
N THR A 797 6.50 -11.01 19.19
CA THR A 797 6.20 -9.72 19.83
C THR A 797 4.74 -9.38 19.55
N LEU A 798 3.98 -9.07 20.60
CA LEU A 798 2.57 -8.67 20.54
C LEU A 798 2.47 -7.22 21.03
N ARG A 799 1.72 -6.37 20.33
CA ARG A 799 1.33 -5.04 20.81
C ARG A 799 -0.17 -5.05 21.12
N ILE A 800 -0.52 -4.77 22.37
CA ILE A 800 -1.90 -4.66 22.83
C ILE A 800 -2.24 -3.19 23.08
N SER A 801 -3.32 -2.72 22.47
CA SER A 801 -3.82 -1.36 22.59
C SER A 801 -5.35 -1.32 22.74
N ASP A 802 -5.90 -0.13 22.96
CA ASP A 802 -7.34 0.12 22.79
C ASP A 802 -7.69 0.49 21.34
N ALA A 803 -8.98 0.67 21.05
CA ALA A 803 -9.47 1.01 19.71
C ALA A 803 -8.98 2.37 19.16
N VAL A 804 -8.38 3.21 19.99
CA VAL A 804 -7.77 4.49 19.57
C VAL A 804 -6.24 4.43 19.56
N GLY A 805 -5.65 3.25 19.79
CA GLY A 805 -4.21 3.00 19.69
C GLY A 805 -3.42 3.25 20.97
N ASN A 806 -4.07 3.56 22.10
CA ASN A 806 -3.36 3.71 23.37
C ASN A 806 -2.84 2.35 23.84
N ALA A 807 -1.54 2.27 24.11
CA ALA A 807 -0.92 1.04 24.58
C ALA A 807 -1.43 0.62 25.98
N LEU A 808 -1.70 -0.67 26.17
CA LEU A 808 -2.31 -1.19 27.40
C LEU A 808 -1.37 -2.12 28.19
N GLU A 809 -1.08 -1.69 29.42
CA GLU A 809 -0.24 -2.43 30.37
C GLU A 809 -1.07 -3.22 31.39
N GLY A 810 -0.48 -4.30 31.92
CA GLY A 810 -1.12 -5.14 32.95
C GLY A 810 -2.31 -5.99 32.46
N VAL A 811 -2.36 -6.28 31.15
CA VAL A 811 -3.36 -7.19 30.58
C VAL A 811 -3.03 -8.63 30.98
N ASP A 812 -4.01 -9.35 31.52
CA ASP A 812 -3.88 -10.78 31.82
C ASP A 812 -4.07 -11.58 30.54
N ILE A 813 -2.96 -12.03 29.93
CA ILE A 813 -2.95 -12.72 28.64
C ILE A 813 -2.64 -14.20 28.84
N GLU A 814 -3.60 -15.06 28.51
CA GLU A 814 -3.39 -16.48 28.30
C GLU A 814 -3.03 -16.75 26.83
N ALA A 815 -2.00 -17.56 26.58
CA ALA A 815 -1.51 -17.86 25.24
C ALA A 815 -1.34 -19.36 25.03
N TYR A 816 -1.86 -19.87 23.91
CA TYR A 816 -1.81 -21.28 23.54
C TYR A 816 -1.26 -21.43 22.12
N MET A 817 -0.35 -22.38 21.94
CA MET A 817 0.15 -22.79 20.63
C MET A 817 -0.46 -24.15 20.28
N ASN A 818 -1.40 -24.16 19.34
CA ASN A 818 -2.41 -25.21 19.20
C ASN A 818 -3.05 -25.48 20.57
N ASP A 819 -2.94 -26.72 21.10
CA ASP A 819 -3.47 -27.10 22.41
C ASP A 819 -2.44 -26.94 23.57
N THR A 820 -1.26 -26.38 23.31
CA THR A 820 -0.20 -26.24 24.34
C THR A 820 -0.25 -24.87 24.99
N ASP A 821 -0.49 -24.82 26.30
CA ASP A 821 -0.36 -23.60 27.10
C ASP A 821 1.10 -23.10 27.10
N VAL A 822 1.30 -21.89 26.59
CA VAL A 822 2.59 -21.17 26.54
C VAL A 822 2.52 -19.85 27.30
N THR A 823 1.47 -19.61 28.11
CA THR A 823 1.24 -18.39 28.89
C THR A 823 2.44 -18.01 29.74
N THR A 824 3.08 -19.01 30.38
CA THR A 824 4.27 -18.80 31.21
C THR A 824 5.53 -18.36 30.45
N MET A 825 5.51 -18.42 29.11
CA MET A 825 6.59 -17.97 28.21
C MET A 825 6.36 -16.54 27.69
N LEU A 826 5.22 -15.94 28.04
CA LEU A 826 4.88 -14.55 27.73
C LEU A 826 5.41 -13.63 28.84
N THR A 827 5.94 -12.48 28.44
CA THR A 827 6.42 -11.45 29.36
C THR A 827 6.04 -10.07 28.85
N GLU A 828 5.41 -9.26 29.70
CA GLU A 828 5.19 -7.84 29.42
C GLU A 828 6.52 -7.08 29.46
N THR A 829 6.78 -6.30 28.43
CA THR A 829 8.02 -5.51 28.26
C THR A 829 7.79 -4.00 28.39
N GLY A 830 6.54 -3.56 28.53
CA GLY A 830 6.11 -2.15 28.66
C GLY A 830 5.59 -1.56 27.35
N ASN A 831 4.95 -0.39 27.44
CA ASN A 831 4.30 0.30 26.30
C ASN A 831 3.32 -0.62 25.54
N GLY A 832 2.56 -1.44 26.26
CA GLY A 832 1.63 -2.41 25.68
C GLY A 832 2.26 -3.56 24.90
N ILE A 833 3.58 -3.72 24.97
CA ILE A 833 4.30 -4.80 24.29
C ILE A 833 4.40 -6.03 25.22
N TYR A 834 4.05 -7.19 24.68
CA TYR A 834 4.17 -8.50 25.31
C TYR A 834 5.00 -9.42 24.42
N THR A 835 6.04 -10.03 24.98
CA THR A 835 6.96 -10.90 24.25
C THR A 835 6.76 -12.35 24.65
N LEU A 836 6.37 -13.20 23.70
CA LEU A 836 6.31 -14.66 23.82
C LEU A 836 7.60 -15.29 23.29
N ILE A 837 8.34 -16.00 24.14
CA ILE A 837 9.61 -16.63 23.78
C ILE A 837 9.44 -18.15 23.71
N LEU A 838 9.25 -18.68 22.49
CA LEU A 838 9.29 -20.11 22.24
C LEU A 838 10.76 -20.56 22.21
N THR A 839 11.18 -21.21 23.29
CA THR A 839 12.54 -21.70 23.46
C THR A 839 12.92 -22.77 22.43
N GLU A 840 14.22 -22.97 22.24
CA GLU A 840 14.81 -24.02 21.41
C GLU A 840 14.28 -25.40 21.79
N ASP A 841 14.11 -25.64 23.09
CA ASP A 841 13.55 -26.89 23.63
C ASP A 841 12.06 -27.05 23.28
N TRP A 842 11.31 -25.95 23.16
CA TRP A 842 9.90 -26.00 22.79
C TRP A 842 9.74 -26.32 21.30
N THR A 843 10.51 -25.67 20.41
CA THR A 843 10.41 -25.89 18.96
C THR A 843 10.95 -27.26 18.53
N ASN A 844 11.84 -27.85 19.33
CA ASN A 844 12.40 -29.17 19.09
C ASN A 844 11.30 -30.26 19.08
N GLY A 845 11.28 -31.10 18.05
CA GLY A 845 10.26 -32.14 17.85
C GLY A 845 8.87 -31.65 17.43
N ARG A 846 8.66 -30.35 17.24
CA ARG A 846 7.36 -29.75 16.91
C ARG A 846 7.26 -29.29 15.45
N VAL A 847 7.56 -30.17 14.49
CA VAL A 847 7.52 -29.85 13.05
C VAL A 847 6.07 -29.72 12.55
N GLY A 848 5.78 -28.71 11.72
CA GLY A 848 4.47 -28.47 11.14
C GLY A 848 3.94 -27.05 11.39
N TYR A 849 2.69 -26.82 11.00
CA TYR A 849 1.99 -25.57 11.29
C TYR A 849 1.51 -25.53 12.74
N HIS A 850 1.63 -24.37 13.38
CA HIS A 850 1.08 -24.10 14.70
C HIS A 850 0.28 -22.81 14.67
N SER A 851 -0.94 -22.89 15.20
CA SER A 851 -1.82 -21.74 15.40
C SER A 851 -1.57 -21.12 16.77
N LEU A 852 -1.69 -19.80 16.87
CA LEU A 852 -1.59 -19.07 18.14
C LEU A 852 -2.99 -18.63 18.58
N SER A 853 -3.40 -19.02 19.79
CA SER A 853 -4.63 -18.55 20.42
C SER A 853 -4.28 -17.67 21.61
N LEU A 854 -4.92 -16.50 21.71
CA LEU A 854 -4.72 -15.50 22.75
C LEU A 854 -6.05 -15.22 23.45
N SER A 855 -6.02 -15.10 24.77
CA SER A 855 -7.13 -14.59 25.58
C SER A 855 -6.60 -13.50 26.49
N GLY A 856 -7.07 -12.25 26.31
CA GLY A 856 -6.66 -11.10 27.10
C GLY A 856 -7.81 -10.56 27.96
N ARG A 857 -7.53 -10.22 29.21
CA ARG A 857 -8.50 -9.60 30.14
C ARG A 857 -7.88 -8.41 30.86
N LEU A 858 -8.66 -7.33 30.98
CA LEU A 858 -8.31 -6.13 31.74
C LEU A 858 -9.60 -5.52 32.32
N GLY A 859 -9.61 -5.19 33.61
CA GLY A 859 -10.80 -4.64 34.25
C GLY A 859 -11.26 -3.34 33.60
N GLY A 860 -12.54 -3.26 33.24
CA GLY A 860 -13.11 -2.10 32.53
C GLY A 860 -12.95 -2.14 31.01
N TYR A 861 -12.33 -3.18 30.45
CA TYR A 861 -12.18 -3.38 29.00
C TYR A 861 -12.90 -4.65 28.56
N ASP A 862 -13.32 -4.69 27.29
CA ASP A 862 -13.81 -5.92 26.69
C ASP A 862 -12.70 -6.95 26.57
N SER A 863 -13.03 -8.20 26.88
CA SER A 863 -12.09 -9.30 26.81
C SER A 863 -11.80 -9.67 25.36
N MET A 864 -10.54 -9.89 25.04
CA MET A 864 -10.08 -10.27 23.70
C MET A 864 -9.89 -11.78 23.63
N PHE A 865 -10.49 -12.45 22.65
CA PHE A 865 -10.16 -13.82 22.27
C PHE A 865 -9.85 -13.85 20.78
N LEU A 866 -8.67 -14.36 20.42
CA LEU A 866 -8.19 -14.36 19.04
C LEU A 866 -7.48 -15.67 18.73
N THR A 867 -7.77 -16.27 17.58
CA THR A 867 -7.00 -17.40 17.06
C THR A 867 -6.40 -17.10 15.68
N LEU A 868 -5.08 -17.05 15.62
CA LEU A 868 -4.28 -16.92 14.39
C LEU A 868 -3.95 -18.31 13.85
N VAL A 869 -4.67 -18.74 12.82
CA VAL A 869 -4.54 -20.08 12.24
C VAL A 869 -3.25 -20.18 11.43
N ASN A 870 -2.51 -21.29 11.60
CA ASN A 870 -1.24 -21.54 10.89
C ASN A 870 -0.19 -20.44 11.06
N PHE A 871 -0.19 -19.78 12.23
CA PHE A 871 0.65 -18.63 12.53
C PHE A 871 2.15 -18.86 12.27
N ILE A 872 2.72 -20.00 12.68
CA ILE A 872 4.11 -20.36 12.37
C ILE A 872 4.23 -21.75 11.74
N TYR A 873 5.28 -21.96 10.94
CA TYR A 873 5.64 -23.28 10.38
C TYR A 873 7.06 -23.69 10.79
N ILE A 874 7.16 -24.73 11.62
CA ILE A 874 8.44 -25.28 12.07
C ILE A 874 8.88 -26.39 11.12
N ARG A 875 10.08 -26.25 10.55
CA ARG A 875 10.67 -27.22 9.60
C ARG A 875 11.50 -28.27 10.34
N SER A 876 11.55 -29.49 9.81
CA SER A 876 12.44 -30.52 10.35
C SER A 876 13.91 -30.13 10.20
N SER A 877 14.74 -30.46 11.21
CA SER A 877 16.15 -30.06 11.23
C SER A 877 16.89 -30.52 9.95
N PRO A 878 17.64 -29.63 9.27
CA PRO A 878 18.35 -29.97 8.04
C PRO A 878 19.45 -31.05 8.26
N LEU A 879 19.89 -31.25 9.50
CA LEU A 879 20.83 -32.30 9.87
C LEU A 879 20.30 -33.72 9.61
N LEU A 880 18.99 -33.93 9.71
CA LEU A 880 18.36 -35.24 9.52
C LEU A 880 18.30 -35.64 8.04
N ILE A 881 18.08 -34.66 7.15
CA ILE A 881 18.17 -34.81 5.69
C ILE A 881 19.61 -35.09 5.26
N LEU A 882 20.58 -34.37 5.84
CA LEU A 882 22.01 -34.61 5.60
C LEU A 882 22.48 -35.98 6.13
N ALA A 883 21.96 -36.45 7.26
CA ALA A 883 22.27 -37.77 7.82
C ALA A 883 21.69 -38.93 6.99
N LEU A 884 20.46 -38.81 6.48
CA LEU A 884 19.84 -39.80 5.59
C LEU A 884 20.52 -39.83 4.20
N GLY A 885 20.84 -38.66 3.65
CA GLY A 885 21.63 -38.55 2.41
C GLY A 885 23.04 -39.12 2.57
N GLY A 886 23.71 -38.82 3.68
CA GLY A 886 25.02 -39.36 4.01
C GLY A 886 25.02 -40.88 4.21
N GLY A 887 23.97 -41.44 4.84
CA GLY A 887 23.80 -42.88 5.03
C GLY A 887 23.69 -43.66 3.72
N LEU A 888 22.95 -43.14 2.73
CA LEU A 888 22.83 -43.74 1.39
C LEU A 888 24.15 -43.72 0.62
N VAL A 889 24.92 -42.64 0.73
CA VAL A 889 26.25 -42.51 0.09
C VAL A 889 27.24 -43.48 0.74
N ILE A 890 27.24 -43.61 2.06
CA ILE A 890 28.09 -44.58 2.77
C ILE A 890 27.69 -46.02 2.41
N ALA A 891 26.40 -46.34 2.34
CA ALA A 891 25.93 -47.65 1.90
C ALA A 891 26.32 -47.97 0.45
N ALA A 892 26.27 -46.99 -0.45
CA ALA A 892 26.74 -47.12 -1.83
C ALA A 892 28.27 -47.32 -1.90
N ILE A 893 29.05 -46.62 -1.07
CA ILE A 893 30.50 -46.79 -0.98
C ILE A 893 30.87 -48.16 -0.38
N VAL A 894 30.15 -48.62 0.65
CA VAL A 894 30.34 -49.95 1.25
C VAL A 894 29.93 -51.06 0.26
N GLY A 895 28.81 -50.89 -0.46
CA GLY A 895 28.38 -51.80 -1.52
C GLY A 895 29.37 -51.86 -2.69
N TYR A 896 29.89 -50.70 -3.11
CA TYR A 896 30.90 -50.59 -4.16
C TYR A 896 32.25 -51.20 -3.74
N THR A 897 32.70 -50.97 -2.50
CA THR A 897 33.95 -51.54 -1.98
C THR A 897 33.84 -53.05 -1.72
N TYR A 898 32.68 -53.55 -1.30
CA TYR A 898 32.39 -54.99 -1.20
C TYR A 898 32.39 -55.67 -2.57
N TYR A 899 31.74 -55.06 -3.57
CA TYR A 899 31.75 -55.53 -4.96
C TYR A 899 33.18 -55.54 -5.56
N ARG A 900 33.98 -54.51 -5.26
CA ARG A 900 35.37 -54.40 -5.73
C ARG A 900 36.30 -55.43 -5.08
N LYS A 901 36.14 -55.72 -3.78
CA LYS A 901 36.92 -56.77 -3.09
C LYS A 901 36.62 -58.18 -3.61
N ARG A 902 35.39 -58.43 -4.10
CA ARG A 902 35.03 -59.73 -4.69
C ARG A 902 35.66 -59.96 -6.07
N LYS A 903 35.93 -58.89 -6.84
CA LYS A 903 36.53 -58.96 -8.19
C LYS A 903 38.06 -59.07 -8.21
N VAL A 904 38.74 -58.82 -7.09
CA VAL A 904 40.22 -58.84 -6.98
C VAL A 904 40.78 -60.25 -6.76
N ARG A 905 39.92 -61.28 -6.59
CA ARG A 905 40.35 -62.66 -6.34
C ARG A 905 40.63 -63.49 -7.60
N GLU A 906 40.32 -62.97 -8.79
CA GLU A 906 40.53 -63.66 -10.07
C GLU A 906 41.03 -62.67 -11.14
N SER A 907 42.32 -62.34 -11.16
CA SER A 907 43.05 -61.85 -12.36
C SER A 907 44.56 -61.68 -12.11
N PRO A 908 45.44 -61.83 -13.13
CA PRO A 908 46.90 -61.91 -13.00
C PRO A 908 47.57 -60.51 -12.84
N PRO A 909 48.87 -60.44 -12.51
CA PRO A 909 49.53 -59.18 -12.15
C PRO A 909 49.71 -58.23 -13.35
N PRO A 910 49.77 -56.91 -13.11
CA PRO A 910 49.79 -55.92 -14.18
C PRO A 910 51.18 -55.81 -14.85
N PRO A 911 51.25 -55.45 -16.15
CA PRO A 911 52.51 -55.19 -16.83
C PRO A 911 53.03 -53.78 -16.52
N VAL A 912 54.36 -53.67 -16.47
CA VAL A 912 55.14 -52.45 -16.26
C VAL A 912 54.92 -51.45 -17.43
N PRO A 913 54.81 -50.13 -17.18
CA PRO A 913 54.44 -49.17 -18.22
C PRO A 913 55.63 -48.81 -19.13
N PRO A 914 55.45 -48.66 -20.46
CA PRO A 914 56.48 -48.11 -21.31
C PRO A 914 56.35 -46.59 -21.44
N THR A 915 57.47 -45.93 -21.22
CA THR A 915 57.72 -44.50 -21.43
C THR A 915 58.00 -44.22 -22.91
N SER A 916 57.00 -43.77 -23.68
CA SER A 916 57.22 -42.96 -24.90
C SER A 916 55.90 -42.41 -25.47
N PRO A 917 55.89 -41.21 -26.07
CA PRO A 917 54.67 -40.58 -26.60
C PRO A 917 54.11 -41.31 -27.82
N LEU A 918 52.78 -41.40 -27.88
CA LEU A 918 51.99 -42.12 -28.89
C LEU A 918 52.19 -41.56 -30.31
N SER A 919 52.25 -42.44 -31.30
CA SER A 919 52.45 -42.09 -32.71
C SER A 919 51.16 -41.54 -33.35
N ARG A 920 51.31 -40.80 -34.47
CA ARG A 920 50.19 -40.24 -35.27
C ARG A 920 49.14 -41.28 -35.69
N LYS A 921 49.51 -42.56 -35.77
CA LYS A 921 48.59 -43.65 -36.15
C LYS A 921 47.66 -44.09 -35.00
N GLU A 922 48.13 -43.96 -33.76
CA GLU A 922 47.36 -44.30 -32.55
C GLU A 922 46.39 -43.19 -32.16
N LYS A 923 46.71 -41.93 -32.49
CA LYS A 923 45.81 -40.78 -32.31
C LYS A 923 44.58 -40.87 -33.24
N ALA A 924 44.80 -41.24 -34.50
CA ALA A 924 43.72 -41.43 -35.48
C ALA A 924 42.76 -42.58 -35.11
N GLN A 925 43.28 -43.67 -34.52
CA GLN A 925 42.42 -44.77 -34.06
C GLN A 925 41.53 -44.38 -32.86
N ARG A 926 42.01 -43.49 -31.99
CA ARG A 926 41.19 -42.99 -30.87
C ARG A 926 40.07 -42.06 -31.34
N GLU A 927 40.34 -41.18 -32.31
CA GLU A 927 39.32 -40.31 -32.91
C GLU A 927 38.24 -41.11 -33.65
N GLU A 928 38.59 -42.20 -34.33
CA GLU A 928 37.62 -43.09 -35.00
C GLU A 928 36.68 -43.80 -33.99
N ILE A 929 37.22 -44.19 -32.82
CA ILE A 929 36.45 -44.83 -31.74
C ILE A 929 35.49 -43.82 -31.07
N GLU A 930 35.93 -42.58 -30.87
CA GLU A 930 35.06 -41.51 -30.33
C GLU A 930 33.96 -41.10 -31.31
N ARG A 931 34.26 -41.08 -32.63
CA ARG A 931 33.24 -40.82 -33.66
C ARG A 931 32.16 -41.90 -33.65
N ARG A 932 32.54 -43.18 -33.53
CA ARG A 932 31.59 -44.30 -33.41
C ARG A 932 30.69 -44.21 -32.18
N LYS A 933 31.24 -43.80 -31.03
CA LYS A 933 30.44 -43.60 -29.80
C LYS A 933 29.42 -42.46 -29.94
N ARG A 934 29.78 -41.37 -30.61
CA ARG A 934 28.85 -40.25 -30.87
C ARG A 934 27.72 -40.63 -31.82
N GLU A 935 27.98 -41.49 -32.81
CA GLU A 935 26.94 -42.01 -33.71
C GLU A 935 25.99 -43.00 -33.03
N GLU A 936 26.47 -43.82 -32.09
CA GLU A 936 25.61 -44.70 -31.28
C GLU A 936 24.71 -43.91 -30.31
N GLN A 937 25.23 -42.82 -29.71
CA GLN A 937 24.45 -41.95 -28.83
C GLN A 937 23.31 -41.25 -29.61
N LYS A 938 23.61 -40.69 -30.79
CA LYS A 938 22.60 -40.08 -31.68
C LYS A 938 21.50 -41.05 -32.15
N LYS A 939 21.77 -42.37 -32.18
CA LYS A 939 20.75 -43.39 -32.49
C LYS A 939 19.84 -43.70 -31.30
N LYS A 940 20.32 -43.53 -30.06
CA LYS A 940 19.50 -43.68 -28.85
C LYS A 940 18.59 -42.48 -28.64
N ASP A 941 19.08 -41.27 -28.92
CA ASP A 941 18.31 -40.04 -28.71
C ASP A 941 17.16 -39.88 -29.73
N LYS A 942 17.26 -40.49 -30.92
CA LYS A 942 16.16 -40.56 -31.91
C LYS A 942 15.03 -41.54 -31.58
N ARG A 943 15.14 -42.31 -30.50
CA ARG A 943 14.13 -43.29 -30.07
C ARG A 943 13.27 -42.83 -28.89
N PHE A 944 13.43 -41.59 -28.45
CA PHE A 944 12.65 -41.01 -27.37
C PHE A 944 11.39 -40.35 -27.95
N ASP A 945 10.22 -40.93 -27.69
CA ASP A 945 8.90 -40.35 -28.00
C ASP A 945 8.32 -39.74 -26.71
N PRO A 946 8.23 -38.39 -26.60
CA PRO A 946 7.79 -37.71 -25.38
C PRO A 946 6.32 -37.92 -25.04
N LYS A 947 5.50 -38.47 -25.94
CA LYS A 947 4.05 -38.68 -25.71
C LYS A 947 3.72 -39.88 -24.82
N GLU A 948 4.67 -40.77 -24.54
CA GLU A 948 4.45 -41.94 -23.68
C GLU A 948 4.71 -41.66 -22.18
N PHE A 949 5.14 -40.44 -21.81
CA PHE A 949 5.57 -40.11 -20.43
C PHE A 949 4.65 -39.12 -19.70
N PHE A 950 3.80 -38.37 -20.40
CA PHE A 950 2.83 -37.45 -19.80
C PHE A 950 1.41 -37.87 -20.19
N GLU A 951 0.84 -38.80 -19.41
CA GLU A 951 -0.61 -39.02 -19.37
C GLU A 951 -1.24 -37.86 -18.62
N VAL A 952 -1.84 -36.91 -19.35
CA VAL A 952 -2.75 -35.89 -18.81
C VAL A 952 -4.06 -36.02 -19.57
N GLU A 953 -5.12 -36.38 -18.85
CA GLU A 953 -6.51 -36.07 -19.23
C GLU A 953 -6.81 -34.61 -18.95
#